data_AF-A0A3M0J9W2-F1
#
_entry.id   AF-A0A3M0J9W2-F1
#
_cell.length_a   1.000
_cell.length_b   1.000
_cell.length_c   1.000
_cell.angle_alpha   90.00
_cell.angle_beta   90.00
_cell.angle_gamma   90.00
#
_symmetry.space_group_name_H-M   'P 1'
#
loop_
_entity.id
_entity.type
_entity.pdbx_description
1 polymer ?
#
loop_
_entity_poly.entity_id
_entity_poly.type
_entity_poly.pdbx_seq_one_letter_code
_entity_poly.pdbx_strand_id
1 'polypeptide(L)'
;MQETVKDFWRMIWQENSASVVMVTNLVEVGRVKCVRYWPDDTEVYGDIKVTLIETEPLAEYVIRTFTVQKKGYHEIREIRQFHFTSWPDHGVPCYATGLLGFVRQVKFLNPPEAGPIVVHCSAGAGRTGCFIAIDIMLDMAENEGVVDIFNCVRELRSQRVNLVQTEEQYVFVHDAILEACLCGNTAIPVCEFRSIYYNISRLDPQTNSSQIKDEFQTLNIVTPRVRPEDCSIGLLPRNHDKNRCMDVLPLDRCLPFLISVDGESSNYINAALMDSHKQPAAFIVTQHPLPNTIADFWRLVFDYNCSSVVMLNEMDAAQLCMQYWPEKTSCCYGPIQVEFVSADIDEDIINRIFRICNMARPQDGYRIVQHLQYIGWPAYRDTPPSKRSLLKVVRRLEKWQEQYDGRDGRTVVHCLNGGGRSGTFCAICSVCEMIQQQNIIDVFHIVKTLRNNKSNMVESLPGIAGHCSWCAVESEEGERLLQQVVQEAVKPVSICKRGKGEEISFGRSQTLEETADEMDPETGTQSVVVPLVETVVTGVFQWRSVTLKCHSLGHPVRHLKCGDGFPCHKDNNGIKLLGKTDGKTQNPLGFEMFHTLFLLLWLTHAKVCQAAFPSIHPSIHPSIHPSIHPSIHPSIHPLASQDPHPAPAARSVRFDKHCKLNL
;
A
#
# COMPACT_ATOMS: atom_id res chain seq x y z
N MET A 1 -2.04 -30.78 -8.46
CA MET A 1 -1.22 -31.82 -7.77
C MET A 1 0.18 -31.80 -8.39
N GLN A 2 1.17 -32.53 -7.89
CA GLN A 2 2.55 -32.38 -8.39
C GLN A 2 2.67 -32.84 -9.86
N GLU A 3 1.92 -33.88 -10.20
CA GLU A 3 1.82 -34.50 -11.52
C GLU A 3 1.26 -33.55 -12.58
N THR A 4 0.44 -32.57 -12.15
CA THR A 4 -0.33 -31.66 -13.00
C THR A 4 0.29 -30.27 -13.15
N VAL A 5 1.45 -30.00 -12.56
CA VAL A 5 2.10 -28.66 -12.62
C VAL A 5 2.45 -28.28 -14.07
N LYS A 6 2.98 -29.23 -14.85
CA LYS A 6 3.24 -29.08 -16.30
C LYS A 6 1.96 -28.77 -17.09
N ASP A 7 0.83 -29.37 -16.73
CA ASP A 7 -0.44 -29.21 -17.42
C ASP A 7 -1.09 -27.86 -17.10
N PHE A 8 -0.88 -27.36 -15.87
CA PHE A 8 -1.28 -26.03 -15.43
C PHE A 8 -0.52 -24.92 -16.18
N TRP A 9 0.80 -25.01 -16.30
CA TRP A 9 1.58 -24.05 -17.11
C TRP A 9 1.28 -24.15 -18.61
N ARG A 10 1.02 -25.34 -19.14
CA ARG A 10 0.57 -25.50 -20.52
C ARG A 10 -0.79 -24.84 -20.74
N MET A 11 -1.75 -25.00 -19.81
CA MET A 11 -3.05 -24.31 -19.84
C MET A 11 -2.89 -22.78 -19.85
N ILE A 12 -2.09 -22.23 -18.93
CA ILE A 12 -1.77 -20.78 -18.89
C ILE A 12 -1.24 -20.28 -20.24
N TRP A 13 -0.34 -21.02 -20.88
CA TRP A 13 0.17 -20.68 -22.22
C TRP A 13 -0.90 -20.81 -23.32
N GLN A 14 -1.75 -21.84 -23.26
CA GLN A 14 -2.80 -22.10 -24.26
C GLN A 14 -3.91 -21.05 -24.24
N GLU A 15 -4.37 -20.66 -23.05
CA GLU A 15 -5.48 -19.70 -22.87
C GLU A 15 -5.03 -18.22 -22.91
N ASN A 16 -3.74 -17.95 -23.19
CA ASN A 16 -3.13 -16.61 -23.19
C ASN A 16 -3.26 -15.84 -21.85
N SER A 17 -3.30 -16.56 -20.73
CA SER A 17 -3.48 -15.97 -19.40
C SER A 17 -2.23 -15.22 -18.92
N ALA A 18 -2.33 -13.89 -18.77
CA ALA A 18 -1.28 -13.07 -18.18
C ALA A 18 -1.31 -13.04 -16.64
N SER A 19 -2.45 -13.39 -16.03
CA SER A 19 -2.65 -13.30 -14.57
C SER A 19 -3.11 -14.63 -13.98
N VAL A 20 -2.49 -15.00 -12.85
CA VAL A 20 -2.83 -16.19 -12.04
C VAL A 20 -3.16 -15.73 -10.62
N VAL A 21 -4.33 -16.07 -10.11
CA VAL A 21 -4.80 -15.67 -8.78
C VAL A 21 -4.84 -16.89 -7.86
N MET A 22 -4.03 -16.87 -6.79
CA MET A 22 -3.89 -17.92 -5.80
C MET A 22 -4.48 -17.48 -4.47
N VAL A 23 -5.63 -18.04 -4.09
CA VAL A 23 -6.39 -17.68 -2.87
C VAL A 23 -6.30 -18.81 -1.81
N THR A 24 -5.10 -19.31 -1.55
CA THR A 24 -4.81 -20.35 -0.55
C THR A 24 -3.32 -20.36 -0.26
N ASN A 25 -2.92 -20.57 1.00
CA ASN A 25 -1.53 -20.83 1.35
C ASN A 25 -1.14 -22.25 0.90
N LEU A 26 0.16 -22.54 0.77
CA LEU A 26 0.63 -23.88 0.40
C LEU A 26 0.26 -24.95 1.43
N VAL A 27 0.35 -24.59 2.72
CA VAL A 27 0.02 -25.42 3.88
C VAL A 27 -0.85 -24.62 4.84
N GLU A 28 -1.92 -25.24 5.34
CA GLU A 28 -2.91 -24.64 6.27
C GLU A 28 -3.28 -25.73 7.30
N VAL A 29 -3.22 -25.42 8.60
CA VAL A 29 -3.31 -26.37 9.75
C VAL A 29 -2.46 -27.64 9.54
N GLY A 30 -1.23 -27.48 9.04
CA GLY A 30 -0.31 -28.60 8.75
C GLY A 30 -0.73 -29.50 7.58
N ARG A 31 -1.80 -29.15 6.82
CA ARG A 31 -2.26 -29.89 5.65
C ARG A 31 -1.86 -29.15 4.38
N VAL A 32 -1.26 -29.86 3.43
CA VAL A 32 -0.97 -29.32 2.09
C VAL A 32 -2.29 -28.99 1.39
N LYS A 33 -2.47 -27.73 1.00
CA LYS A 33 -3.65 -27.23 0.26
C LYS A 33 -3.34 -27.04 -1.22
N CYS A 34 -2.11 -26.64 -1.54
CA CYS A 34 -1.61 -26.46 -2.90
C CYS A 34 -0.14 -26.90 -2.96
N VAL A 35 0.30 -27.45 -4.10
CA VAL A 35 1.73 -27.69 -4.34
C VAL A 35 2.39 -26.41 -4.87
N ARG A 36 3.65 -26.16 -4.53
CA ARG A 36 4.41 -25.07 -5.14
C ARG A 36 4.60 -25.39 -6.63
N TYR A 37 4.12 -24.50 -7.49
CA TYR A 37 4.16 -24.66 -8.95
C TYR A 37 5.08 -23.64 -9.64
N TRP A 38 5.88 -22.88 -8.90
CA TRP A 38 6.73 -21.81 -9.42
C TRP A 38 8.16 -21.92 -8.87
N PRO A 39 9.20 -21.54 -9.63
CA PRO A 39 10.60 -21.66 -9.20
C PRO A 39 11.02 -20.59 -8.18
N ASP A 40 12.24 -20.71 -7.64
CA ASP A 40 12.97 -19.62 -6.95
C ASP A 40 13.87 -18.81 -7.92
N ASP A 41 14.22 -19.40 -9.07
CA ASP A 41 14.89 -18.75 -10.22
C ASP A 41 14.22 -19.30 -11.49
N THR A 42 14.68 -20.43 -12.00
CA THR A 42 14.28 -20.98 -13.31
C THR A 42 13.97 -22.47 -13.21
N GLU A 43 12.85 -22.89 -13.77
CA GLU A 43 12.48 -24.31 -13.91
C GLU A 43 11.76 -24.55 -15.25
N VAL A 44 11.70 -25.81 -15.69
CA VAL A 44 11.05 -26.22 -16.96
C VAL A 44 9.97 -27.25 -16.67
N TYR A 45 8.71 -26.84 -16.82
CA TYR A 45 7.53 -27.66 -16.60
C TYR A 45 7.03 -28.25 -17.92
N GLY A 46 7.66 -29.33 -18.36
CA GLY A 46 7.36 -29.97 -19.65
C GLY A 46 8.05 -29.27 -20.82
N ASP A 47 7.28 -28.59 -21.67
CA ASP A 47 7.80 -27.74 -22.75
C ASP A 47 7.76 -26.23 -22.43
N ILE A 48 7.28 -25.85 -21.23
CA ILE A 48 7.22 -24.47 -20.75
C ILE A 48 8.40 -24.19 -19.81
N LYS A 49 9.28 -23.24 -20.16
CA LYS A 49 10.26 -22.65 -19.25
C LYS A 49 9.58 -21.52 -18.46
N VAL A 50 9.78 -21.48 -17.15
CA VAL A 50 9.35 -20.39 -16.26
C VAL A 50 10.58 -19.85 -15.53
N THR A 51 10.70 -18.52 -15.49
CA THR A 51 11.80 -17.82 -14.80
C THR A 51 11.21 -16.68 -13.96
N LEU A 52 11.43 -16.71 -12.65
CA LEU A 52 11.06 -15.64 -11.72
C LEU A 52 11.92 -14.41 -12.00
N ILE A 53 11.27 -13.25 -12.18
CA ILE A 53 11.91 -11.95 -12.34
C ILE A 53 11.89 -11.19 -11.02
N GLU A 54 10.73 -11.19 -10.35
CA GLU A 54 10.49 -10.33 -9.19
C GLU A 54 9.49 -10.97 -8.21
N THR A 55 9.59 -10.60 -6.94
CA THR A 55 8.63 -10.97 -5.89
C THR A 55 8.42 -9.76 -4.99
N GLU A 56 7.19 -9.24 -4.98
CA GLU A 56 6.76 -8.10 -4.21
C GLU A 56 5.95 -8.58 -3.00
N PRO A 57 6.54 -8.66 -1.80
CA PRO A 57 5.79 -8.92 -0.57
C PRO A 57 5.03 -7.66 -0.13
N LEU A 58 3.76 -7.86 0.21
CA LEU A 58 2.88 -6.91 0.86
C LEU A 58 2.23 -7.60 2.07
N ALA A 59 1.55 -6.86 2.94
CA ALA A 59 1.03 -7.40 4.19
C ALA A 59 0.02 -8.56 4.02
N GLU A 60 -0.87 -8.47 3.04
CA GLU A 60 -1.97 -9.45 2.85
C GLU A 60 -1.83 -10.35 1.62
N TYR A 61 -0.89 -10.03 0.73
CA TYR A 61 -0.66 -10.76 -0.51
C TYR A 61 0.77 -10.60 -1.03
N VAL A 62 1.16 -11.46 -1.97
CA VAL A 62 2.45 -11.40 -2.65
C VAL A 62 2.23 -11.43 -4.16
N ILE A 63 2.81 -10.47 -4.88
CA ILE A 63 2.90 -10.52 -6.35
C ILE A 63 4.20 -11.20 -6.75
N ARG A 64 4.18 -12.04 -7.79
CA ARG A 64 5.38 -12.61 -8.42
C ARG A 64 5.30 -12.45 -9.93
N THR A 65 6.31 -11.84 -10.52
CA THR A 65 6.39 -11.62 -11.96
C THR A 65 7.32 -12.66 -12.57
N PHE A 66 6.84 -13.37 -13.58
CA PHE A 66 7.57 -14.42 -14.29
C PHE A 66 7.72 -14.06 -15.76
N THR A 67 8.88 -14.38 -16.36
CA THR A 67 8.95 -14.61 -17.80
C THR A 67 8.69 -16.08 -18.10
N VAL A 68 7.87 -16.33 -19.10
CA VAL A 68 7.46 -17.67 -19.51
C VAL A 68 7.72 -17.84 -21.00
N GLN A 69 8.32 -18.96 -21.40
CA GLN A 69 8.67 -19.26 -22.78
C GLN A 69 8.36 -20.72 -23.12
N LYS A 70 7.66 -20.96 -24.23
CA LYS A 70 7.44 -22.31 -24.75
C LYS A 70 8.58 -22.75 -25.67
N LYS A 71 9.06 -23.98 -25.51
CA LYS A 71 10.11 -24.58 -26.33
C LYS A 71 9.72 -24.58 -27.82
N GLY A 72 10.59 -24.04 -28.66
CA GLY A 72 10.35 -23.90 -30.11
C GLY A 72 9.61 -22.63 -30.53
N TYR A 73 9.25 -21.75 -29.57
CA TYR A 73 8.67 -20.44 -29.85
C TYR A 73 9.67 -19.33 -29.47
N HIS A 74 9.74 -18.29 -30.30
CA HIS A 74 10.52 -17.08 -30.00
C HIS A 74 9.77 -16.11 -29.06
N GLU A 75 8.47 -16.34 -28.87
CA GLU A 75 7.62 -15.59 -27.95
C GLU A 75 8.04 -15.83 -26.49
N ILE A 76 8.14 -14.75 -25.72
CA ILE A 76 8.29 -14.75 -24.27
C ILE A 76 7.15 -13.89 -23.73
N ARG A 77 6.43 -14.40 -22.73
CA ARG A 77 5.31 -13.68 -22.07
C ARG A 77 5.69 -13.31 -20.65
N GLU A 78 5.25 -12.15 -20.21
CA GLU A 78 5.21 -11.82 -18.78
C GLU A 78 3.92 -12.39 -18.18
N ILE A 79 4.02 -13.05 -17.03
CA ILE A 79 2.88 -13.63 -16.31
C ILE A 79 3.01 -13.28 -14.82
N ARG A 80 1.95 -12.73 -14.23
CA ARG A 80 1.91 -12.31 -12.82
C ARG A 80 1.09 -13.30 -11.99
N GLN A 81 1.68 -13.83 -10.92
CA GLN A 81 0.95 -14.54 -9.87
C GLN A 81 0.61 -13.57 -8.74
N PHE A 82 -0.67 -13.44 -8.44
CA PHE A 82 -1.20 -12.70 -7.31
C PHE A 82 -1.61 -13.72 -6.23
N HIS A 83 -0.89 -13.79 -5.12
CA HIS A 83 -1.11 -14.77 -4.06
C HIS A 83 -1.66 -14.08 -2.81
N PHE A 84 -2.96 -14.20 -2.56
CA PHE A 84 -3.61 -13.68 -1.34
C PHE A 84 -3.36 -14.63 -0.17
N THR A 85 -2.55 -14.19 0.80
CA THR A 85 -2.05 -15.00 1.91
C THR A 85 -2.90 -14.87 3.18
N SER A 86 -3.64 -13.78 3.34
CA SER A 86 -4.44 -13.47 4.55
C SER A 86 -5.82 -14.13 4.64
N TRP A 87 -6.15 -15.13 3.79
CA TRP A 87 -7.39 -15.90 4.00
C TRP A 87 -7.18 -16.95 5.09
N PRO A 88 -7.94 -16.91 6.21
CA PRO A 88 -7.75 -17.83 7.33
C PRO A 88 -8.03 -19.30 6.98
N ASP A 89 -7.34 -20.20 7.68
CA ASP A 89 -7.44 -21.66 7.54
C ASP A 89 -8.87 -22.20 7.74
N HIS A 90 -9.68 -21.49 8.53
CA HIS A 90 -11.09 -21.75 8.82
C HIS A 90 -11.94 -20.50 8.53
N GLY A 91 -13.12 -20.69 7.95
CA GLY A 91 -14.07 -19.60 7.66
C GLY A 91 -13.62 -18.62 6.58
N VAL A 92 -13.77 -17.33 6.90
CA VAL A 92 -13.61 -16.17 6.00
C VAL A 92 -12.79 -15.07 6.70
N PRO A 93 -12.13 -14.15 5.97
CA PRO A 93 -11.49 -12.98 6.56
C PRO A 93 -12.48 -12.17 7.40
N CYS A 94 -12.02 -11.58 8.52
CA CYS A 94 -12.90 -10.80 9.41
C CYS A 94 -13.47 -9.52 8.74
N TYR A 95 -12.80 -9.01 7.71
CA TYR A 95 -13.23 -7.86 6.90
C TYR A 95 -12.87 -8.10 5.44
N ALA A 96 -13.61 -7.46 4.53
CA ALA A 96 -13.34 -7.56 3.10
C ALA A 96 -12.21 -6.65 2.61
N THR A 97 -11.80 -5.65 3.41
CA THR A 97 -10.97 -4.51 2.99
C THR A 97 -9.72 -4.92 2.20
N GLY A 98 -8.96 -5.90 2.71
CA GLY A 98 -7.77 -6.42 2.03
C GLY A 98 -8.06 -7.19 0.74
N LEU A 99 -9.12 -7.99 0.72
CA LEU A 99 -9.53 -8.73 -0.48
C LEU A 99 -10.07 -7.78 -1.57
N LEU A 100 -10.77 -6.71 -1.18
CA LEU A 100 -11.22 -5.66 -2.10
C LEU A 100 -10.03 -4.92 -2.73
N GLY A 101 -9.01 -4.57 -1.92
CA GLY A 101 -7.76 -4.01 -2.42
C GLY A 101 -7.04 -4.98 -3.37
N PHE A 102 -6.96 -6.27 -3.02
CA PHE A 102 -6.37 -7.32 -3.84
C PHE A 102 -7.10 -7.52 -5.18
N VAL A 103 -8.43 -7.57 -5.19
CA VAL A 103 -9.23 -7.68 -6.43
C VAL A 103 -8.99 -6.48 -7.35
N ARG A 104 -8.99 -5.26 -6.79
CA ARG A 104 -8.66 -4.03 -7.54
C ARG A 104 -7.24 -4.08 -8.12
N GLN A 105 -6.25 -4.53 -7.36
CA GLN A 105 -4.87 -4.63 -7.83
C GLN A 105 -4.69 -5.69 -8.93
N VAL A 106 -5.38 -6.84 -8.83
CA VAL A 106 -5.42 -7.86 -9.88
C VAL A 106 -6.00 -7.27 -11.17
N LYS A 107 -7.14 -6.55 -11.08
CA LYS A 107 -7.76 -5.91 -12.26
C LYS A 107 -6.88 -4.83 -12.88
N PHE A 108 -6.29 -3.96 -12.06
CA PHE A 108 -5.43 -2.87 -12.52
C PHE A 108 -4.14 -3.38 -13.22
N LEU A 109 -3.57 -4.49 -12.74
CA LEU A 109 -2.33 -5.06 -13.30
C LEU A 109 -2.54 -6.17 -14.34
N ASN A 110 -3.79 -6.48 -14.73
CA ASN A 110 -4.10 -7.44 -15.79
C ASN A 110 -4.21 -6.73 -17.16
N PRO A 111 -3.39 -7.10 -18.18
CA PRO A 111 -3.45 -6.46 -19.50
C PRO A 111 -4.81 -6.60 -20.19
N PRO A 112 -5.36 -5.55 -20.83
CA PRO A 112 -6.65 -5.61 -21.55
C PRO A 112 -6.70 -6.65 -22.69
N GLU A 113 -5.55 -6.98 -23.28
CA GLU A 113 -5.38 -7.97 -24.35
C GLU A 113 -5.08 -9.39 -23.85
N ALA A 114 -5.03 -9.60 -22.53
CA ALA A 114 -4.81 -10.92 -21.93
C ALA A 114 -6.02 -11.85 -22.11
N GLY A 115 -5.76 -13.15 -22.11
CA GLY A 115 -6.79 -14.17 -21.95
C GLY A 115 -7.28 -14.30 -20.49
N PRO A 116 -8.16 -15.26 -20.20
CA PRO A 116 -8.84 -15.39 -18.91
C PRO A 116 -7.88 -15.47 -17.71
N ILE A 117 -8.24 -14.79 -16.62
CA ILE A 117 -7.49 -14.83 -15.35
C ILE A 117 -7.65 -16.21 -14.71
N VAL A 118 -6.53 -16.88 -14.38
CA VAL A 118 -6.53 -18.23 -13.82
C VAL A 118 -6.67 -18.16 -12.30
N VAL A 119 -7.91 -18.20 -11.79
CA VAL A 119 -8.20 -18.16 -10.35
C VAL A 119 -8.25 -19.57 -9.75
N HIS A 120 -7.50 -19.82 -8.67
CA HIS A 120 -7.52 -21.09 -7.93
C HIS A 120 -7.38 -20.93 -6.42
N CYS A 121 -7.72 -22.00 -5.70
CA CYS A 121 -7.38 -22.21 -4.30
C CYS A 121 -6.91 -23.67 -4.15
N SER A 122 -7.38 -24.43 -3.16
CA SER A 122 -7.13 -25.87 -3.06
C SER A 122 -8.00 -26.69 -4.02
N ALA A 123 -9.34 -26.61 -3.88
CA ALA A 123 -10.30 -27.29 -4.77
C ALA A 123 -10.75 -26.44 -5.97
N GLY A 124 -10.36 -25.15 -6.01
CA GLY A 124 -10.89 -24.18 -6.99
C GLY A 124 -12.41 -24.00 -6.88
N ALA A 125 -12.93 -23.97 -5.64
CA ALA A 125 -14.38 -24.00 -5.35
C ALA A 125 -14.79 -22.82 -4.43
N GLY A 126 -14.64 -22.96 -3.12
CA GLY A 126 -15.06 -21.94 -2.13
C GLY A 126 -14.43 -20.56 -2.32
N ARG A 127 -13.17 -20.37 -1.87
CA ARG A 127 -12.45 -19.08 -1.95
C ARG A 127 -12.34 -18.53 -3.38
N THR A 128 -12.14 -19.42 -4.37
CA THR A 128 -12.15 -19.09 -5.81
C THR A 128 -13.48 -18.49 -6.25
N GLY A 129 -14.61 -19.11 -5.87
CA GLY A 129 -15.93 -18.57 -6.17
C GLY A 129 -16.21 -17.25 -5.46
N CYS A 130 -15.67 -17.03 -4.25
CA CYS A 130 -15.79 -15.75 -3.56
C CYS A 130 -15.05 -14.64 -4.32
N PHE A 131 -13.80 -14.90 -4.73
CA PHE A 131 -13.02 -13.95 -5.55
C PHE A 131 -13.78 -13.60 -6.84
N ILE A 132 -14.20 -14.59 -7.62
CA ILE A 132 -14.90 -14.37 -8.90
C ILE A 132 -16.26 -13.69 -8.70
N ALA A 133 -17.03 -14.06 -7.67
CA ALA A 133 -18.32 -13.43 -7.39
C ALA A 133 -18.17 -11.96 -6.95
N ILE A 134 -17.18 -11.64 -6.11
CA ILE A 134 -16.86 -10.25 -5.74
C ILE A 134 -16.42 -9.48 -6.99
N ASP A 135 -15.54 -10.06 -7.80
CA ASP A 135 -15.00 -9.42 -9.00
C ASP A 135 -16.10 -9.00 -10.01
N ILE A 136 -17.04 -9.91 -10.31
CA ILE A 136 -18.18 -9.64 -11.19
C ILE A 136 -19.16 -8.64 -10.56
N MET A 137 -19.38 -8.71 -9.24
CA MET A 137 -20.34 -7.83 -8.56
C MET A 137 -19.81 -6.40 -8.37
N LEU A 138 -18.49 -6.20 -8.34
CA LEU A 138 -17.88 -4.87 -8.44
C LEU A 138 -18.15 -4.24 -9.81
N ASP A 139 -17.98 -5.00 -10.91
CA ASP A 139 -18.26 -4.49 -12.26
C ASP A 139 -19.75 -4.17 -12.43
N MET A 140 -20.65 -5.00 -11.89
CA MET A 140 -22.10 -4.75 -11.94
C MET A 140 -22.48 -3.48 -11.15
N ALA A 141 -21.88 -3.29 -9.97
CA ALA A 141 -22.10 -2.10 -9.16
C ALA A 141 -21.59 -0.82 -9.86
N GLU A 142 -20.42 -0.86 -10.51
CA GLU A 142 -19.81 0.29 -11.18
C GLU A 142 -20.48 0.63 -12.53
N ASN A 143 -20.84 -0.38 -13.33
CA ASN A 143 -21.38 -0.15 -14.68
C ASN A 143 -22.91 -0.07 -14.73
N GLU A 144 -23.63 -0.76 -13.85
CA GLU A 144 -25.11 -0.82 -13.85
C GLU A 144 -25.76 -0.16 -12.63
N GLY A 145 -25.00 0.12 -11.57
CA GLY A 145 -25.53 0.68 -10.31
C GLY A 145 -26.37 -0.31 -9.49
N VAL A 146 -26.26 -1.61 -9.76
CA VAL A 146 -27.03 -2.70 -9.15
C VAL A 146 -26.14 -3.91 -8.87
N VAL A 147 -26.60 -4.83 -8.00
CA VAL A 147 -25.88 -6.08 -7.68
C VAL A 147 -26.86 -7.24 -7.52
N ASP A 148 -26.51 -8.41 -8.06
CA ASP A 148 -27.29 -9.66 -7.94
C ASP A 148 -26.39 -10.86 -7.60
N ILE A 149 -25.95 -10.89 -6.34
CA ILE A 149 -25.08 -11.93 -5.79
C ILE A 149 -25.74 -13.32 -5.90
N PHE A 150 -27.06 -13.41 -5.82
CA PHE A 150 -27.77 -14.69 -5.90
C PHE A 150 -27.68 -15.28 -7.31
N ASN A 151 -28.05 -14.52 -8.35
CA ASN A 151 -27.96 -15.01 -9.72
C ASN A 151 -26.50 -15.15 -10.19
N CYS A 152 -25.58 -14.28 -9.74
CA CYS A 152 -24.15 -14.45 -9.97
C CYS A 152 -23.65 -15.82 -9.47
N VAL A 153 -23.88 -16.16 -8.19
CA VAL A 153 -23.46 -17.45 -7.62
C VAL A 153 -24.23 -18.62 -8.24
N ARG A 154 -25.49 -18.42 -8.66
CA ARG A 154 -26.28 -19.44 -9.39
C ARG A 154 -25.67 -19.77 -10.75
N GLU A 155 -25.23 -18.78 -11.53
CA GLU A 155 -24.59 -19.02 -12.84
C GLU A 155 -23.14 -19.49 -12.71
N LEU A 156 -22.37 -19.01 -11.73
CA LEU A 156 -21.07 -19.58 -11.43
C LEU A 156 -21.18 -21.08 -11.15
N ARG A 157 -22.20 -21.50 -10.39
CA ARG A 157 -22.50 -22.91 -10.12
C ARG A 157 -23.05 -23.69 -11.31
N SER A 158 -23.56 -23.03 -12.37
CA SER A 158 -23.95 -23.71 -13.62
C SER A 158 -22.74 -24.10 -14.46
N GLN A 159 -21.65 -23.31 -14.39
CA GLN A 159 -20.37 -23.60 -15.06
C GLN A 159 -19.45 -24.52 -14.24
N ARG A 160 -19.38 -24.34 -12.90
CA ARG A 160 -18.54 -25.15 -12.01
C ARG A 160 -19.19 -25.39 -10.66
N VAL A 161 -19.41 -26.67 -10.34
CA VAL A 161 -20.03 -27.11 -9.08
C VAL A 161 -19.31 -26.54 -7.84
N ASN A 162 -20.09 -26.19 -6.82
CA ASN A 162 -19.62 -25.72 -5.51
C ASN A 162 -18.77 -24.43 -5.49
N LEU A 163 -18.82 -23.59 -6.54
CA LEU A 163 -18.34 -22.20 -6.41
C LEU A 163 -19.16 -21.46 -5.33
N VAL A 164 -18.44 -20.76 -4.44
CA VAL A 164 -18.92 -20.26 -3.13
C VAL A 164 -19.50 -21.43 -2.30
N GLN A 165 -18.68 -22.06 -1.47
CA GLN A 165 -18.94 -23.41 -0.97
C GLN A 165 -19.72 -23.46 0.36
N THR A 166 -19.53 -22.46 1.24
CA THR A 166 -20.20 -22.39 2.56
C THR A 166 -21.15 -21.20 2.66
N GLU A 167 -22.04 -21.23 3.66
CA GLU A 167 -22.91 -20.09 3.99
C GLU A 167 -22.10 -18.87 4.42
N GLU A 168 -21.08 -19.07 5.26
CA GLU A 168 -20.09 -18.04 5.68
C GLU A 168 -19.45 -17.35 4.46
N GLN A 169 -19.07 -18.12 3.45
CA GLN A 169 -18.50 -17.63 2.20
C GLN A 169 -19.51 -16.84 1.35
N TYR A 170 -20.79 -17.21 1.40
CA TYR A 170 -21.85 -16.46 0.71
C TYR A 170 -22.15 -15.15 1.43
N VAL A 171 -22.26 -15.15 2.77
CA VAL A 171 -22.42 -13.94 3.60
C VAL A 171 -21.24 -12.98 3.40
N PHE A 172 -20.01 -13.48 3.41
CA PHE A 172 -18.82 -12.67 3.16
C PHE A 172 -18.80 -11.97 1.78
N VAL A 173 -19.42 -12.56 0.74
CA VAL A 173 -19.59 -11.86 -0.55
C VAL A 173 -20.59 -10.71 -0.44
N HIS A 174 -21.66 -10.85 0.35
CA HIS A 174 -22.56 -9.72 0.64
C HIS A 174 -21.86 -8.62 1.45
N ASP A 175 -21.11 -8.98 2.49
CA ASP A 175 -20.36 -8.02 3.31
C ASP A 175 -19.29 -7.28 2.50
N ALA A 176 -18.59 -7.98 1.59
CA ALA A 176 -17.58 -7.39 0.71
C ALA A 176 -18.18 -6.39 -0.28
N ILE A 177 -19.32 -6.71 -0.89
CA ILE A 177 -19.98 -5.82 -1.83
C ILE A 177 -20.66 -4.65 -1.11
N LEU A 178 -21.22 -4.86 0.09
CA LEU A 178 -21.70 -3.78 0.94
C LEU A 178 -20.57 -2.81 1.32
N GLU A 179 -19.41 -3.33 1.73
CA GLU A 179 -18.25 -2.50 2.05
C GLU A 179 -17.74 -1.73 0.83
N ALA A 180 -17.65 -2.36 -0.34
CA ALA A 180 -17.24 -1.71 -1.59
C ALA A 180 -18.20 -0.58 -2.01
N CYS A 181 -19.51 -0.82 -1.93
CA CYS A 181 -20.53 0.19 -2.26
C CYS A 181 -20.58 1.35 -1.26
N LEU A 182 -20.22 1.12 0.01
CA LEU A 182 -20.14 2.18 1.02
C LEU A 182 -18.84 3.00 0.92
N CYS A 183 -17.72 2.36 0.57
CA CYS A 183 -16.40 3.01 0.55
C CYS A 183 -16.03 3.63 -0.80
N GLY A 184 -16.55 3.11 -1.91
CA GLY A 184 -16.12 3.48 -3.25
C GLY A 184 -14.68 3.06 -3.57
N ASN A 185 -14.08 3.69 -4.59
CA ASN A 185 -12.66 3.56 -4.91
C ASN A 185 -11.92 4.85 -4.57
N THR A 186 -11.00 4.77 -3.62
CA THR A 186 -10.28 5.89 -3.00
C THR A 186 -8.79 5.89 -3.35
N ALA A 187 -8.32 4.94 -4.17
CA ALA A 187 -6.95 4.86 -4.64
C ALA A 187 -6.69 5.91 -5.75
N ILE A 188 -5.67 6.74 -5.54
CA ILE A 188 -5.33 7.86 -6.42
C ILE A 188 -3.88 7.69 -6.93
N PRO A 189 -3.62 7.76 -8.26
CA PRO A 189 -2.26 7.77 -8.79
C PRO A 189 -1.44 8.96 -8.27
N VAL A 190 -0.18 8.73 -7.88
CA VAL A 190 0.69 9.78 -7.29
C VAL A 190 0.81 11.02 -8.20
N CYS A 191 0.87 10.81 -9.51
CA CYS A 191 0.95 11.89 -10.51
C CYS A 191 -0.30 12.79 -10.57
N GLU A 192 -1.48 12.28 -10.22
CA GLU A 192 -2.75 13.03 -10.23
C GLU A 192 -3.13 13.55 -8.84
N PHE A 193 -2.50 13.03 -7.79
CA PHE A 193 -2.88 13.26 -6.40
C PHE A 193 -2.96 14.75 -6.04
N ARG A 194 -2.01 15.58 -6.50
CA ARG A 194 -2.01 17.02 -6.21
C ARG A 194 -3.29 17.71 -6.70
N SER A 195 -3.73 17.40 -7.93
CA SER A 195 -4.95 17.95 -8.52
C SER A 195 -6.22 17.43 -7.84
N ILE A 196 -6.28 16.11 -7.58
CA ILE A 196 -7.43 15.49 -6.92
C ILE A 196 -7.56 16.01 -5.49
N TYR A 197 -6.47 16.08 -4.72
CA TYR A 197 -6.44 16.60 -3.35
C TYR A 197 -7.05 18.02 -3.23
N TYR A 198 -6.70 18.95 -4.12
CA TYR A 198 -7.30 20.29 -4.10
C TYR A 198 -8.81 20.28 -4.37
N ASN A 199 -9.30 19.36 -5.21
CA ASN A 199 -10.72 19.21 -5.49
C ASN A 199 -11.47 18.60 -4.29
N ILE A 200 -10.99 17.47 -3.75
CA ILE A 200 -11.64 16.78 -2.63
C ILE A 200 -11.55 17.56 -1.31
N SER A 201 -10.55 18.43 -1.16
CA SER A 201 -10.41 19.36 -0.03
C SER A 201 -11.37 20.56 -0.12
N ARG A 202 -11.91 20.88 -1.30
CA ARG A 202 -12.69 22.11 -1.52
C ARG A 202 -14.04 22.02 -0.80
N LEU A 203 -14.36 23.06 -0.02
CA LEU A 203 -15.68 23.18 0.58
C LEU A 203 -16.73 23.50 -0.48
N ASP A 204 -17.85 22.78 -0.44
CA ASP A 204 -19.08 23.10 -1.14
C ASP A 204 -19.80 24.27 -0.40
N PRO A 205 -20.12 25.39 -1.09
CA PRO A 205 -20.74 26.54 -0.45
C PRO A 205 -22.18 26.33 0.04
N GLN A 206 -22.88 25.29 -0.40
CA GLN A 206 -24.26 24.98 -0.01
C GLN A 206 -24.31 24.05 1.20
N THR A 207 -23.46 23.02 1.23
CA THR A 207 -23.46 22.01 2.33
C THR A 207 -22.48 22.33 3.46
N ASN A 208 -21.49 23.20 3.21
CA ASN A 208 -20.33 23.41 4.09
C ASN A 208 -19.64 22.08 4.46
N SER A 209 -19.54 21.18 3.47
CA SER A 209 -18.75 19.95 3.51
C SER A 209 -17.72 19.92 2.39
N SER A 210 -16.77 19.01 2.49
CA SER A 210 -15.80 18.69 1.45
C SER A 210 -15.70 17.17 1.34
N GLN A 211 -15.25 16.65 0.20
CA GLN A 211 -15.25 15.20 -0.01
C GLN A 211 -14.36 14.47 1.00
N ILE A 212 -13.24 15.04 1.45
CA ILE A 212 -12.44 14.47 2.57
C ILE A 212 -13.23 14.43 3.90
N LYS A 213 -14.07 15.44 4.17
CA LYS A 213 -14.93 15.47 5.37
C LYS A 213 -16.03 14.41 5.28
N ASP A 214 -16.50 14.10 4.09
CA ASP A 214 -17.53 13.09 3.83
C ASP A 214 -16.92 11.66 3.82
N GLU A 215 -15.74 11.47 3.22
CA GLU A 215 -14.89 10.27 3.36
C GLU A 215 -14.63 9.92 4.83
N PHE A 216 -14.31 10.90 5.69
CA PHE A 216 -14.11 10.66 7.12
C PHE A 216 -15.40 10.28 7.85
N GLN A 217 -16.56 10.80 7.42
CA GLN A 217 -17.85 10.34 7.94
C GLN A 217 -18.11 8.89 7.52
N THR A 218 -17.84 8.53 6.26
CA THR A 218 -17.89 7.14 5.78
C THR A 218 -16.95 6.24 6.59
N LEU A 219 -15.69 6.65 6.83
CA LEU A 219 -14.76 5.91 7.72
C LEU A 219 -15.38 5.66 9.09
N ASN A 220 -16.00 6.65 9.71
CA ASN A 220 -16.66 6.49 11.01
C ASN A 220 -17.89 5.56 10.96
N ILE A 221 -18.61 5.50 9.82
CA ILE A 221 -19.73 4.58 9.60
C ILE A 221 -19.25 3.13 9.40
N VAL A 222 -18.19 2.92 8.62
CA VAL A 222 -17.62 1.58 8.30
C VAL A 222 -16.54 1.12 9.28
N THR A 223 -16.33 1.86 10.38
CA THR A 223 -15.47 1.44 11.50
C THR A 223 -16.18 0.34 12.29
N PRO A 224 -15.56 -0.83 12.51
CA PRO A 224 -16.20 -1.92 13.26
C PRO A 224 -16.62 -1.50 14.67
N ARG A 225 -17.88 -1.77 15.02
CA ARG A 225 -18.39 -1.57 16.38
C ARG A 225 -17.87 -2.67 17.29
N VAL A 226 -16.78 -2.36 18.00
CA VAL A 226 -16.20 -3.19 19.06
C VAL A 226 -17.25 -3.53 20.09
N ARG A 227 -17.37 -4.82 20.43
CA ARG A 227 -18.28 -5.32 21.47
C ARG A 227 -17.49 -5.85 22.67
N PRO A 228 -18.13 -6.03 23.85
CA PRO A 228 -17.46 -6.63 25.00
C PRO A 228 -16.90 -8.03 24.75
N GLU A 229 -17.55 -8.83 23.89
CA GLU A 229 -17.04 -10.15 23.50
C GLU A 229 -15.77 -10.08 22.64
N ASP A 230 -15.50 -8.98 21.93
CA ASP A 230 -14.29 -8.82 21.09
C ASP A 230 -13.04 -8.41 21.90
N CYS A 231 -13.21 -7.94 23.14
CA CYS A 231 -12.17 -7.42 24.04
C CYS A 231 -12.15 -8.15 25.39
N SER A 232 -12.61 -9.41 25.41
CA SER A 232 -12.87 -10.18 26.62
C SER A 232 -11.65 -10.32 27.53
N ILE A 233 -10.43 -10.38 26.96
CA ILE A 233 -9.18 -10.52 27.71
C ILE A 233 -8.80 -9.18 28.37
N GLY A 234 -8.99 -8.06 27.67
CA GLY A 234 -8.78 -6.72 28.23
C GLY A 234 -9.79 -6.36 29.32
N LEU A 235 -10.99 -6.93 29.26
CA LEU A 235 -12.08 -6.75 30.23
C LEU A 235 -11.98 -7.66 31.47
N LEU A 236 -10.99 -8.56 31.57
CA LEU A 236 -10.78 -9.38 32.77
C LEU A 236 -10.40 -8.50 33.98
N PRO A 237 -11.01 -8.70 35.17
CA PRO A 237 -10.72 -7.86 36.35
C PRO A 237 -9.25 -7.76 36.74
N ARG A 238 -8.44 -8.81 36.48
CA ARG A 238 -6.99 -8.85 36.72
C ARG A 238 -6.14 -8.01 35.75
N ASN A 239 -6.78 -7.37 34.77
CA ASN A 239 -6.16 -6.54 33.73
C ASN A 239 -6.70 -5.10 33.74
N HIS A 240 -7.70 -4.77 34.56
CA HIS A 240 -8.34 -3.44 34.58
C HIS A 240 -7.35 -2.32 34.91
N ASP A 241 -6.46 -2.54 35.88
CA ASP A 241 -5.42 -1.57 36.27
C ASP A 241 -4.29 -1.43 35.24
N LYS A 242 -4.14 -2.40 34.33
CA LYS A 242 -3.20 -2.32 33.20
C LYS A 242 -3.71 -1.43 32.05
N ASN A 243 -5.00 -1.08 32.02
CA ASN A 243 -5.61 -0.26 30.98
C ASN A 243 -5.68 1.22 31.39
N ARG A 244 -5.25 2.13 30.52
CA ARG A 244 -5.38 3.58 30.72
C ARG A 244 -6.82 4.07 30.55
N CYS A 245 -7.59 3.40 29.69
CA CYS A 245 -9.00 3.68 29.42
C CYS A 245 -9.69 2.38 29.00
N MET A 246 -10.84 2.07 29.61
CA MET A 246 -11.61 0.85 29.34
C MET A 246 -12.41 0.92 28.02
N ASP A 247 -12.57 2.13 27.45
CA ASP A 247 -13.19 2.35 26.14
C ASP A 247 -12.18 2.18 24.99
N VAL A 248 -10.87 2.09 25.28
CA VAL A 248 -9.76 2.05 24.30
C VAL A 248 -8.99 0.72 24.39
N LEU A 249 -9.71 -0.39 24.45
CA LEU A 249 -9.11 -1.72 24.44
C LEU A 249 -8.65 -2.13 23.01
N PRO A 250 -7.64 -3.00 22.88
CA PRO A 250 -7.36 -3.72 21.65
C PRO A 250 -8.31 -4.93 21.52
N LEU A 251 -8.53 -5.38 20.29
CA LEU A 251 -9.33 -6.58 20.02
C LEU A 251 -8.54 -7.83 20.37
N ASP A 252 -9.18 -8.85 20.95
CA ASP A 252 -8.51 -10.05 21.49
C ASP A 252 -7.67 -10.80 20.44
N ARG A 253 -8.11 -10.79 19.17
CA ARG A 253 -7.37 -11.38 18.02
C ARG A 253 -6.10 -10.59 17.61
N CYS A 254 -5.98 -9.33 18.04
CA CYS A 254 -4.86 -8.44 17.75
C CYS A 254 -3.87 -8.35 18.93
N LEU A 255 -4.16 -8.99 20.07
CA LEU A 255 -3.34 -8.89 21.27
C LEU A 255 -1.97 -9.56 21.11
N PRO A 256 -0.87 -8.87 21.46
CA PRO A 256 0.38 -9.53 21.80
C PRO A 256 0.28 -10.13 23.21
N PHE A 257 0.79 -11.36 23.37
CA PHE A 257 0.86 -12.06 24.65
C PHE A 257 2.31 -12.16 25.09
N LEU A 258 2.61 -11.71 26.31
CA LEU A 258 3.97 -11.71 26.85
C LEU A 258 4.42 -13.13 27.21
N ILE A 259 5.71 -13.40 27.06
CA ILE A 259 6.29 -14.71 27.40
C ILE A 259 6.53 -14.72 28.91
N SER A 260 5.73 -15.51 29.64
CA SER A 260 5.90 -15.76 31.07
C SER A 260 6.81 -16.98 31.29
N VAL A 261 7.80 -16.83 32.17
CA VAL A 261 8.77 -17.91 32.49
C VAL A 261 8.47 -18.49 33.89
N ASP A 262 8.26 -17.62 34.88
CA ASP A 262 8.25 -17.99 36.31
C ASP A 262 6.84 -17.92 36.96
N GLY A 263 5.81 -18.38 36.26
CA GLY A 263 4.45 -18.49 36.82
C GLY A 263 3.71 -17.16 37.06
N GLU A 264 4.15 -16.06 36.45
CA GLU A 264 3.48 -14.75 36.51
C GLU A 264 2.01 -14.84 36.05
N SER A 265 1.12 -14.12 36.75
CA SER A 265 -0.33 -14.30 36.67
C SER A 265 -1.03 -13.60 35.49
N SER A 266 -0.35 -12.74 34.74
CA SER A 266 -0.93 -12.03 33.59
C SER A 266 0.10 -11.75 32.51
N ASN A 267 -0.07 -12.42 31.36
CA ASN A 267 0.64 -12.20 30.11
C ASN A 267 0.04 -11.07 29.24
N TYR A 268 -0.88 -10.27 29.79
CA TYR A 268 -1.60 -9.21 29.08
C TYR A 268 -0.91 -7.84 29.19
N ILE A 269 -0.93 -7.11 28.08
CA ILE A 269 -0.62 -5.68 27.94
C ILE A 269 -1.62 -5.05 26.96
N ASN A 270 -2.02 -3.79 27.18
CA ASN A 270 -2.90 -3.05 26.26
C ASN A 270 -2.11 -2.58 25.03
N ALA A 271 -1.99 -3.47 24.05
CA ALA A 271 -1.35 -3.21 22.76
C ALA A 271 -2.06 -4.00 21.65
N ALA A 272 -1.86 -3.59 20.39
CA ALA A 272 -2.39 -4.28 19.21
C ALA A 272 -1.27 -4.47 18.17
N LEU A 273 -1.13 -5.70 17.69
CA LEU A 273 -0.36 -6.03 16.48
C LEU A 273 -1.09 -5.44 15.26
N MET A 274 -0.34 -4.77 14.37
CA MET A 274 -0.88 -4.13 13.19
C MET A 274 0.08 -4.23 12.01
N ASP A 275 -0.49 -4.37 10.83
CA ASP A 275 0.22 -4.47 9.57
C ASP A 275 0.62 -3.08 9.05
N SER A 276 1.71 -3.02 8.28
CA SER A 276 1.97 -1.90 7.39
C SER A 276 1.33 -2.17 6.01
N HIS A 277 1.66 -1.41 4.97
CA HIS A 277 1.31 -1.81 3.60
C HIS A 277 2.20 -3.00 3.15
N LYS A 278 3.48 -2.96 3.53
CA LYS A 278 4.51 -3.91 3.12
C LYS A 278 4.59 -5.19 3.96
N GLN A 279 4.34 -5.11 5.26
CA GLN A 279 4.68 -6.19 6.20
C GLN A 279 3.55 -6.50 7.20
N PRO A 280 3.21 -7.79 7.42
CA PRO A 280 2.24 -8.17 8.44
C PRO A 280 2.84 -8.05 9.85
N ALA A 281 2.04 -7.55 10.79
CA ALA A 281 2.44 -7.25 12.16
C ALA A 281 3.74 -6.41 12.28
N ALA A 282 3.95 -5.45 11.37
CA ALA A 282 5.09 -4.52 11.38
C ALA A 282 5.09 -3.58 12.59
N PHE A 283 3.89 -3.15 13.00
CA PHE A 283 3.67 -2.23 14.11
C PHE A 283 3.11 -2.97 15.33
N ILE A 284 3.47 -2.48 16.52
CA ILE A 284 2.78 -2.78 17.77
C ILE A 284 2.31 -1.45 18.36
N VAL A 285 1.01 -1.17 18.26
CA VAL A 285 0.44 0.09 18.75
C VAL A 285 -0.04 -0.08 20.19
N THR A 286 0.47 0.76 21.10
CA THR A 286 0.22 0.65 22.55
C THR A 286 -0.08 2.02 23.17
N GLN A 287 -0.71 2.02 24.35
CA GLN A 287 -0.83 3.20 25.20
C GLN A 287 0.54 3.61 25.77
N HIS A 288 0.73 4.87 26.19
CA HIS A 288 1.92 5.26 26.95
C HIS A 288 1.98 4.44 28.25
N PRO A 289 3.10 3.77 28.59
CA PRO A 289 3.19 2.86 29.74
C PRO A 289 2.73 3.46 31.07
N LEU A 290 1.89 2.74 31.81
CA LEU A 290 1.49 3.11 33.16
C LEU A 290 2.58 2.65 34.15
N PRO A 291 2.71 3.25 35.35
CA PRO A 291 3.74 2.88 36.32
C PRO A 291 3.79 1.39 36.68
N ASN A 292 2.64 0.70 36.67
CA ASN A 292 2.51 -0.75 36.88
C ASN A 292 2.79 -1.60 35.62
N THR A 293 2.84 -1.02 34.42
CA THR A 293 3.04 -1.75 33.15
C THR A 293 4.38 -1.44 32.44
N ILE A 294 5.29 -0.67 33.04
CA ILE A 294 6.63 -0.40 32.47
C ILE A 294 7.44 -1.70 32.26
N ALA A 295 7.37 -2.67 33.16
CA ALA A 295 8.04 -3.96 33.00
C ALA A 295 7.44 -4.76 31.82
N ASP A 296 6.11 -4.81 31.75
CA ASP A 296 5.38 -5.46 30.64
C ASP A 296 5.64 -4.78 29.29
N PHE A 297 5.86 -3.47 29.26
CA PHE A 297 6.27 -2.75 28.06
C PHE A 297 7.66 -3.18 27.58
N TRP A 298 8.66 -3.26 28.45
CA TRP A 298 10.00 -3.72 28.01
C TRP A 298 10.03 -5.19 27.65
N ARG A 299 9.18 -6.03 28.27
CA ARG A 299 8.93 -7.40 27.83
C ARG A 299 8.32 -7.43 26.43
N LEU A 300 7.32 -6.59 26.14
CA LEU A 300 6.73 -6.47 24.81
C LEU A 300 7.79 -6.14 23.74
N VAL A 301 8.67 -5.15 24.01
CA VAL A 301 9.80 -4.81 23.12
C VAL A 301 10.74 -6.00 22.91
N PHE A 302 11.06 -6.74 23.98
CA PHE A 302 12.00 -7.87 23.90
C PHE A 302 11.42 -9.14 23.27
N ASP A 303 10.20 -9.54 23.65
CA ASP A 303 9.57 -10.80 23.24
C ASP A 303 9.16 -10.77 21.75
N TYR A 304 8.76 -9.60 21.22
CA TYR A 304 8.28 -9.45 19.83
C TYR A 304 9.35 -9.04 18.79
N ASN A 305 10.63 -9.03 19.19
CA ASN A 305 11.77 -8.56 18.38
C ASN A 305 11.58 -7.12 17.85
N CYS A 306 11.22 -6.19 18.74
CA CYS A 306 11.10 -4.79 18.35
C CYS A 306 12.50 -4.14 18.24
N SER A 307 12.85 -3.70 17.03
CA SER A 307 14.08 -2.94 16.75
C SER A 307 13.93 -1.45 17.07
N SER A 308 12.69 -0.96 17.19
CA SER A 308 12.41 0.46 17.38
C SER A 308 11.16 0.74 18.21
N VAL A 309 11.13 1.93 18.81
CA VAL A 309 10.04 2.48 19.62
C VAL A 309 9.84 3.94 19.24
N VAL A 310 8.63 4.31 18.80
CA VAL A 310 8.24 5.68 18.46
C VAL A 310 7.25 6.21 19.51
N MET A 311 7.59 7.34 20.14
CA MET A 311 6.82 8.00 21.19
C MET A 311 6.33 9.37 20.71
N LEU A 312 5.02 9.56 20.63
CA LEU A 312 4.37 10.70 19.98
C LEU A 312 3.71 11.68 20.96
N ASN A 313 4.20 11.71 22.21
CA ASN A 313 3.79 12.64 23.25
C ASN A 313 4.98 13.11 24.11
N GLU A 314 4.78 14.24 24.77
CA GLU A 314 5.64 14.71 25.86
C GLU A 314 5.39 13.89 27.14
N MET A 315 6.24 14.08 28.15
CA MET A 315 6.02 13.50 29.48
C MET A 315 5.07 14.41 30.28
N ASP A 316 4.05 13.83 30.89
CA ASP A 316 3.06 14.56 31.69
C ASP A 316 2.72 13.74 32.95
N ALA A 317 3.14 14.22 34.12
CA ALA A 317 2.90 13.56 35.38
C ALA A 317 1.42 13.57 35.80
N ALA A 318 0.63 14.57 35.40
CA ALA A 318 -0.80 14.63 35.67
C ALA A 318 -1.58 13.59 34.86
N GLN A 319 -1.07 13.23 33.67
CA GLN A 319 -1.61 12.15 32.84
C GLN A 319 -0.93 10.79 33.09
N LEU A 320 -0.06 10.64 34.10
CA LEU A 320 0.75 9.43 34.30
C LEU A 320 1.56 9.02 33.06
N CYS A 321 1.96 9.99 32.23
CA CYS A 321 2.89 9.82 31.11
C CYS A 321 4.34 9.93 31.62
N MET A 322 4.71 9.00 32.49
CA MET A 322 6.00 8.96 33.17
C MET A 322 7.13 8.44 32.27
N GLN A 323 8.36 8.79 32.60
CA GLN A 323 9.56 8.21 31.99
C GLN A 323 9.65 6.71 32.28
N TYR A 324 9.93 5.92 31.23
CA TYR A 324 10.03 4.45 31.31
C TYR A 324 11.41 3.90 30.91
N TRP A 325 12.39 4.77 30.63
CA TRP A 325 13.74 4.41 30.17
C TRP A 325 14.84 4.97 31.10
N PRO A 326 16.08 4.43 31.11
CA PRO A 326 17.20 5.01 31.84
C PRO A 326 17.82 6.19 31.09
N GLU A 327 18.19 7.27 31.78
CA GLU A 327 19.00 8.35 31.18
C GLU A 327 20.50 8.03 31.13
N LYS A 328 20.99 7.22 32.08
CA LYS A 328 22.42 6.97 32.34
C LYS A 328 22.58 5.55 32.86
N THR A 329 23.64 4.85 32.44
CA THR A 329 23.92 3.44 32.81
C THR A 329 22.76 2.50 32.41
N SER A 330 22.35 1.56 33.27
CA SER A 330 21.27 0.61 33.00
C SER A 330 20.27 0.53 34.15
N CYS A 331 19.02 0.19 33.83
CA CYS A 331 17.95 -0.09 34.79
C CYS A 331 17.30 -1.45 34.47
N CYS A 332 16.76 -2.12 35.49
CA CYS A 332 16.01 -3.37 35.31
C CYS A 332 14.51 -3.11 35.47
N TYR A 333 13.71 -3.53 34.48
CA TYR A 333 12.27 -3.40 34.46
C TYR A 333 11.66 -4.80 34.43
N GLY A 334 11.42 -5.37 35.61
CA GLY A 334 11.17 -6.80 35.75
C GLY A 334 12.39 -7.62 35.28
N PRO A 335 12.21 -8.64 34.42
CA PRO A 335 13.32 -9.47 33.95
C PRO A 335 14.18 -8.79 32.86
N ILE A 336 13.77 -7.65 32.31
CA ILE A 336 14.49 -6.98 31.22
C ILE A 336 15.46 -5.94 31.78
N GLN A 337 16.76 -6.12 31.54
CA GLN A 337 17.74 -5.05 31.74
C GLN A 337 17.77 -4.18 30.47
N VAL A 338 17.69 -2.86 30.68
CA VAL A 338 17.75 -1.83 29.65
C VAL A 338 18.94 -0.94 29.95
N GLU A 339 19.83 -0.79 28.97
CA GLU A 339 21.09 -0.05 29.10
C GLU A 339 21.13 1.08 28.07
N PHE A 340 21.41 2.30 28.55
CA PHE A 340 21.59 3.47 27.71
C PHE A 340 22.93 3.39 26.96
N VAL A 341 22.88 3.41 25.62
CA VAL A 341 24.07 3.38 24.75
C VAL A 341 24.43 4.77 24.27
N SER A 342 23.47 5.51 23.72
CA SER A 342 23.69 6.87 23.19
C SER A 342 22.37 7.65 23.02
N ALA A 343 22.47 8.95 22.77
CA ALA A 343 21.35 9.78 22.35
C ALA A 343 21.80 10.95 21.45
N ASP A 344 20.92 11.41 20.57
CA ASP A 344 21.03 12.66 19.82
C ASP A 344 19.70 13.44 19.86
N ILE A 345 19.78 14.75 19.60
CA ILE A 345 18.61 15.64 19.53
C ILE A 345 18.73 16.44 18.23
N ASP A 346 17.65 16.46 17.45
CA ASP A 346 17.53 17.10 16.14
C ASP A 346 16.19 17.83 16.10
N GLU A 347 16.24 19.16 16.26
CA GLU A 347 15.08 20.06 16.39
C GLU A 347 14.08 19.59 17.47
N ASP A 348 13.01 18.92 17.05
CA ASP A 348 11.88 18.43 17.83
C ASP A 348 11.80 16.88 17.88
N ILE A 349 12.92 16.22 17.59
CA ILE A 349 13.14 14.76 17.71
C ILE A 349 14.26 14.48 18.71
N ILE A 350 13.98 13.63 19.71
CA ILE A 350 15.00 13.05 20.59
C ILE A 350 15.16 11.58 20.22
N ASN A 351 16.36 11.19 19.78
CA ASN A 351 16.72 9.81 19.51
C ASN A 351 17.55 9.25 20.67
N ARG A 352 17.29 8.00 21.08
CA ARG A 352 18.09 7.28 22.08
C ARG A 352 18.31 5.84 21.60
N ILE A 353 19.51 5.32 21.77
CA ILE A 353 19.82 3.90 21.49
C ILE A 353 19.93 3.17 22.82
N PHE A 354 19.20 2.06 22.94
CA PHE A 354 19.23 1.16 24.09
C PHE A 354 19.75 -0.22 23.69
N ARG A 355 20.54 -0.83 24.57
CA ARG A 355 20.78 -2.28 24.56
C ARG A 355 19.83 -2.91 25.57
N ILE A 356 19.08 -3.93 25.15
CA ILE A 356 18.15 -4.66 26.03
C ILE A 356 18.48 -6.15 26.06
N CYS A 357 18.39 -6.78 27.22
CA CYS A 357 18.54 -8.22 27.39
C CYS A 357 17.57 -8.75 28.45
N ASN A 358 17.14 -10.00 28.29
CA ASN A 358 16.29 -10.68 29.26
C ASN A 358 17.17 -11.48 30.23
N MET A 359 17.25 -11.02 31.47
CA MET A 359 18.10 -11.62 32.51
C MET A 359 17.58 -12.96 33.02
N ALA A 360 16.29 -13.26 32.82
CA ALA A 360 15.70 -14.58 33.05
C ALA A 360 15.89 -15.53 31.85
N ARG A 361 16.28 -15.01 30.67
CA ARG A 361 16.52 -15.79 29.45
C ARG A 361 17.82 -15.38 28.73
N PRO A 362 19.02 -15.50 29.35
CA PRO A 362 20.26 -14.94 28.79
C PRO A 362 20.66 -15.54 27.43
N GLN A 363 20.21 -16.77 27.12
CA GLN A 363 20.45 -17.42 25.83
C GLN A 363 19.72 -16.74 24.65
N ASP A 364 18.70 -15.91 24.92
CA ASP A 364 18.00 -15.12 23.90
C ASP A 364 18.87 -13.95 23.38
N GLY A 365 20.00 -13.67 24.06
CA GLY A 365 20.95 -12.62 23.71
C GLY A 365 20.51 -11.21 24.11
N TYR A 366 21.08 -10.21 23.43
CA TYR A 366 20.67 -8.81 23.54
C TYR A 366 20.08 -8.32 22.21
N ARG A 367 19.23 -7.30 22.26
CA ARG A 367 18.77 -6.53 21.10
C ARG A 367 19.25 -5.08 21.22
N ILE A 368 19.45 -4.41 20.09
CA ILE A 368 19.65 -2.96 20.04
C ILE A 368 18.34 -2.31 19.58
N VAL A 369 17.87 -1.31 20.31
CA VAL A 369 16.56 -0.69 20.09
C VAL A 369 16.73 0.82 19.95
N GLN A 370 16.21 1.38 18.86
CA GLN A 370 16.11 2.83 18.66
C GLN A 370 14.83 3.37 19.31
N HIS A 371 14.93 4.45 20.08
CA HIS A 371 13.81 5.17 20.69
C HIS A 371 13.72 6.56 20.10
N LEU A 372 12.72 6.80 19.27
CA LEU A 372 12.42 8.10 18.66
C LEU A 372 11.26 8.76 19.41
N GLN A 373 11.57 9.79 20.20
CA GLN A 373 10.56 10.62 20.85
C GLN A 373 10.34 11.91 20.05
N TYR A 374 9.13 12.08 19.54
CA TYR A 374 8.72 13.28 18.81
C TYR A 374 8.03 14.27 19.76
N ILE A 375 8.70 15.38 20.07
CA ILE A 375 8.17 16.47 20.90
C ILE A 375 7.52 17.59 20.06
N GLY A 376 7.58 17.50 18.73
CA GLY A 376 6.98 18.47 17.80
C GLY A 376 5.45 18.44 17.69
N TRP A 377 4.75 17.77 18.61
CA TRP A 377 3.29 17.62 18.61
C TRP A 377 2.69 18.05 19.96
N PRO A 378 2.44 19.35 20.18
CA PRO A 378 1.95 19.86 21.46
C PRO A 378 0.62 19.21 21.87
N ALA A 379 0.44 18.95 23.17
CA ALA A 379 -0.74 18.22 23.69
C ALA A 379 -2.09 18.85 23.29
N TYR A 380 -2.17 20.17 23.18
CA TYR A 380 -3.37 20.94 22.84
C TYR A 380 -3.71 21.00 21.33
N ARG A 381 -3.06 20.20 20.48
CA ARG A 381 -3.34 20.14 19.03
C ARG A 381 -3.59 18.73 18.52
N ASP A 382 -4.62 18.63 17.67
CA ASP A 382 -4.89 17.48 16.81
C ASP A 382 -3.76 17.17 15.83
N THR A 383 -2.93 18.15 15.49
CA THR A 383 -1.89 18.06 14.45
C THR A 383 -0.59 18.76 14.85
N PRO A 384 0.58 18.21 14.46
CA PRO A 384 1.85 18.88 14.71
C PRO A 384 2.02 20.11 13.80
N PRO A 385 2.53 21.26 14.30
CA PRO A 385 2.80 22.44 13.48
C PRO A 385 3.80 22.19 12.34
N SER A 386 4.76 21.26 12.50
CA SER A 386 5.78 20.96 11.49
C SER A 386 5.54 19.61 10.81
N LYS A 387 4.91 19.63 9.62
CA LYS A 387 4.74 18.43 8.79
C LYS A 387 6.10 17.83 8.37
N ARG A 388 7.08 18.69 8.08
CA ARG A 388 8.45 18.31 7.69
C ARG A 388 9.15 17.48 8.76
N SER A 389 8.92 17.77 10.05
CA SER A 389 9.60 17.02 11.10
C SER A 389 8.93 15.68 11.42
N LEU A 390 7.60 15.56 11.34
CA LEU A 390 6.97 14.24 11.42
C LEU A 390 7.51 13.29 10.31
N LEU A 391 7.78 13.82 9.11
CA LEU A 391 8.47 13.08 8.03
C LEU A 391 9.96 12.79 8.35
N LYS A 392 10.68 13.63 9.09
CA LYS A 392 12.03 13.28 9.60
C LYS A 392 11.99 12.06 10.51
N VAL A 393 10.95 11.90 11.36
CA VAL A 393 10.80 10.73 12.23
C VAL A 393 10.63 9.46 11.40
N VAL A 394 9.76 9.49 10.38
CA VAL A 394 9.52 8.36 9.46
C VAL A 394 10.83 7.95 8.76
N ARG A 395 11.55 8.90 8.18
CA ARG A 395 12.83 8.62 7.48
C ARG A 395 13.94 8.13 8.42
N ARG A 396 13.97 8.59 9.68
CA ARG A 396 14.89 8.07 10.72
C ARG A 396 14.56 6.63 11.08
N LEU A 397 13.28 6.25 11.07
CA LEU A 397 12.82 4.88 11.27
C LEU A 397 13.10 3.98 10.05
N GLU A 398 12.73 4.41 8.84
CA GLU A 398 13.01 3.69 7.58
C GLU A 398 14.50 3.33 7.49
N LYS A 399 15.38 4.34 7.60
CA LYS A 399 16.84 4.16 7.59
C LYS A 399 17.37 3.28 8.72
N TRP A 400 16.72 3.25 9.89
CA TRP A 400 17.10 2.34 10.97
C TRP A 400 16.75 0.89 10.62
N GLN A 401 15.55 0.65 10.10
CA GLN A 401 15.12 -0.70 9.69
C GLN A 401 15.95 -1.24 8.51
N GLU A 402 16.32 -0.40 7.55
CA GLU A 402 17.27 -0.76 6.47
C GLU A 402 18.64 -1.21 6.97
N GLN A 403 19.08 -0.68 8.12
CA GLN A 403 20.39 -0.93 8.71
C GLN A 403 20.37 -1.99 9.83
N TYR A 404 19.18 -2.51 10.19
CA TYR A 404 19.00 -3.46 11.28
C TYR A 404 19.36 -4.88 10.84
N ASP A 405 20.46 -5.41 11.39
CA ASP A 405 20.98 -6.75 11.11
C ASP A 405 20.07 -7.90 11.57
N GLY A 406 19.17 -7.63 12.54
CA GLY A 406 18.19 -8.57 13.09
C GLY A 406 17.00 -8.93 12.18
N ARG A 407 17.08 -8.62 10.87
CA ARG A 407 16.20 -9.02 9.74
C ARG A 407 14.74 -8.57 9.78
N ASP A 408 14.01 -8.88 10.85
CA ASP A 408 12.56 -8.68 10.98
C ASP A 408 12.25 -7.90 12.26
N GLY A 409 12.69 -6.63 12.30
CA GLY A 409 12.61 -5.76 13.47
C GLY A 409 11.29 -4.97 13.55
N ARG A 410 10.46 -5.23 14.56
CA ARG A 410 9.17 -4.52 14.74
C ARG A 410 9.32 -3.09 15.26
N THR A 411 8.33 -2.26 14.96
CA THR A 411 8.21 -0.89 15.46
C THR A 411 7.11 -0.81 16.51
N VAL A 412 7.43 -0.54 17.77
CA VAL A 412 6.41 -0.15 18.76
C VAL A 412 6.04 1.31 18.53
N VAL A 413 4.76 1.65 18.41
CA VAL A 413 4.30 3.04 18.26
C VAL A 413 3.35 3.37 19.39
N HIS A 414 3.59 4.47 20.11
CA HIS A 414 2.68 4.91 21.15
C HIS A 414 2.49 6.42 21.24
N CYS A 415 1.34 6.73 21.81
CA CYS A 415 0.88 8.03 22.28
C CYS A 415 0.12 7.76 23.59
N LEU A 416 -0.46 8.78 24.22
CA LEU A 416 -1.28 8.64 25.44
C LEU A 416 -2.14 7.36 25.45
N ASN A 417 -3.05 7.20 24.48
CA ASN A 417 -4.05 6.12 24.43
C ASN A 417 -3.81 5.04 23.35
N GLY A 418 -2.69 5.05 22.62
CA GLY A 418 -2.43 4.06 21.58
C GLY A 418 -3.42 4.07 20.42
N GLY A 419 -3.92 5.25 20.04
CA GLY A 419 -4.70 5.49 18.82
C GLY A 419 -4.29 6.83 18.22
N GLY A 420 -5.22 7.60 17.66
CA GLY A 420 -5.02 9.02 17.34
C GLY A 420 -3.71 9.29 16.61
N ARG A 421 -2.76 9.95 17.30
CA ARG A 421 -1.39 10.24 16.82
C ARG A 421 -0.62 9.01 16.31
N SER A 422 -0.68 7.90 17.05
CA SER A 422 -0.05 6.62 16.67
C SER A 422 -0.67 6.10 15.38
N GLY A 423 -1.99 6.24 15.23
CA GLY A 423 -2.67 5.92 13.99
C GLY A 423 -2.22 6.80 12.83
N THR A 424 -2.06 8.10 13.05
CA THR A 424 -1.55 9.02 12.01
C THR A 424 -0.12 8.63 11.60
N PHE A 425 0.75 8.27 12.56
CA PHE A 425 2.12 7.85 12.25
C PHE A 425 2.16 6.53 11.48
N CYS A 426 1.42 5.51 11.91
CA CYS A 426 1.34 4.23 11.18
C CYS A 426 0.76 4.42 9.78
N ALA A 427 -0.31 5.22 9.64
CA ALA A 427 -0.91 5.52 8.35
C ALA A 427 0.06 6.25 7.40
N ILE A 428 0.86 7.20 7.91
CA ILE A 428 1.90 7.86 7.11
C ILE A 428 2.96 6.85 6.64
N CYS A 429 3.43 5.95 7.52
CA CYS A 429 4.42 4.94 7.14
C CYS A 429 3.87 4.02 6.03
N SER A 430 2.66 3.50 6.17
CA SER A 430 2.01 2.68 5.14
C SER A 430 1.72 3.45 3.84
N VAL A 431 1.45 4.77 3.90
CA VAL A 431 1.34 5.62 2.69
C VAL A 431 2.70 5.79 2.01
N CYS A 432 3.79 5.98 2.77
CA CYS A 432 5.14 6.05 2.21
C CYS A 432 5.55 4.74 1.52
N GLU A 433 5.28 3.59 2.14
CA GLU A 433 5.47 2.26 1.52
C GLU A 433 4.63 2.11 0.23
N MET A 434 3.34 2.47 0.26
CA MET A 434 2.44 2.37 -0.90
C MET A 434 2.87 3.25 -2.08
N ILE A 435 3.34 4.48 -1.80
CA ILE A 435 3.94 5.37 -2.82
C ILE A 435 5.18 4.72 -3.43
N GLN A 436 6.06 4.15 -2.60
CA GLN A 436 7.33 3.53 -3.03
C GLN A 436 7.11 2.24 -3.85
N GLN A 437 6.15 1.40 -3.47
CA GLN A 437 5.92 0.09 -4.10
C GLN A 437 4.94 0.14 -5.27
N GLN A 438 3.84 0.90 -5.15
CA GLN A 438 2.71 0.82 -6.09
C GLN A 438 2.42 2.12 -6.84
N ASN A 439 3.11 3.23 -6.52
CA ASN A 439 2.91 4.56 -7.15
C ASN A 439 1.44 5.06 -7.09
N ILE A 440 0.70 4.60 -6.09
CA ILE A 440 -0.68 5.02 -5.76
C ILE A 440 -0.74 5.46 -4.29
N ILE A 441 -1.84 6.13 -3.92
CA ILE A 441 -2.14 6.58 -2.57
C ILE A 441 -3.61 6.27 -2.27
N ASP A 442 -3.87 5.41 -1.29
CA ASP A 442 -5.22 5.21 -0.73
C ASP A 442 -5.20 5.40 0.80
N VAL A 443 -5.36 6.66 1.21
CA VAL A 443 -5.38 7.04 2.62
C VAL A 443 -6.60 6.44 3.34
N PHE A 444 -7.74 6.35 2.66
CA PHE A 444 -8.98 5.81 3.23
C PHE A 444 -8.81 4.33 3.54
N HIS A 445 -8.33 3.54 2.57
CA HIS A 445 -8.06 2.10 2.74
C HIS A 445 -7.09 1.86 3.89
N ILE A 446 -5.95 2.57 3.93
CA ILE A 446 -4.95 2.42 4.99
C ILE A 446 -5.54 2.72 6.37
N VAL A 447 -6.28 3.83 6.53
CA VAL A 447 -6.91 4.17 7.83
C VAL A 447 -8.00 3.17 8.20
N LYS A 448 -8.76 2.66 7.24
CA LYS A 448 -9.77 1.61 7.47
C LYS A 448 -9.12 0.29 7.92
N THR A 449 -8.06 -0.17 7.27
CA THR A 449 -7.32 -1.38 7.66
C THR A 449 -6.73 -1.25 9.07
N LEU A 450 -6.21 -0.08 9.45
CA LEU A 450 -5.78 0.18 10.84
C LEU A 450 -6.97 0.15 11.83
N ARG A 451 -8.11 0.75 11.46
CA ARG A 451 -9.33 0.76 12.29
C ARG A 451 -10.02 -0.61 12.43
N ASN A 452 -9.84 -1.51 11.46
CA ASN A 452 -10.27 -2.91 11.53
C ASN A 452 -9.55 -3.67 12.68
N ASN A 453 -8.37 -3.22 13.11
CA ASN A 453 -7.59 -3.82 14.21
C ASN A 453 -7.70 -3.04 15.54
N LYS A 454 -7.88 -1.71 15.51
CA LYS A 454 -8.22 -0.90 16.70
C LYS A 454 -9.04 0.33 16.30
N SER A 455 -10.27 0.45 16.82
CA SER A 455 -11.27 1.42 16.32
C SER A 455 -10.86 2.89 16.42
N ASN A 456 -10.05 3.28 17.41
CA ASN A 456 -9.61 4.67 17.61
C ASN A 456 -8.32 5.04 16.84
N MET A 457 -8.04 4.37 15.73
CA MET A 457 -6.93 4.74 14.84
C MET A 457 -7.31 5.95 13.98
N VAL A 458 -6.53 7.04 14.11
CA VAL A 458 -6.79 8.38 13.56
C VAL A 458 -8.16 8.94 13.98
N GLU A 459 -8.20 9.56 15.16
CA GLU A 459 -9.42 9.97 15.86
C GLU A 459 -10.07 11.25 15.29
N SER A 460 -9.31 12.11 14.60
CA SER A 460 -9.81 13.42 14.14
C SER A 460 -9.49 13.74 12.67
N LEU A 461 -10.45 14.41 12.01
CA LEU A 461 -10.39 14.81 10.60
C LEU A 461 -9.11 15.59 10.21
N PRO A 462 -8.59 16.54 11.03
CA PRO A 462 -7.33 17.22 10.72
C PRO A 462 -6.13 16.28 10.57
N GLY A 463 -6.14 15.13 11.27
CA GLY A 463 -5.07 14.12 11.19
C GLY A 463 -4.96 13.45 9.83
N ILE A 464 -6.09 13.12 9.19
CA ILE A 464 -6.13 12.53 7.84
C ILE A 464 -5.78 13.60 6.80
N ALA A 465 -6.61 14.64 6.70
CA ALA A 465 -6.53 15.65 5.65
C ALA A 465 -5.19 16.42 5.67
N GLY A 466 -4.67 16.69 6.87
CA GLY A 466 -3.49 17.52 7.04
C GLY A 466 -2.16 16.83 6.73
N HIS A 467 -2.08 15.50 6.83
CA HIS A 467 -0.79 14.81 6.92
C HIS A 467 -0.62 13.66 5.93
N CYS A 468 -1.50 12.65 5.92
CA CYS A 468 -1.38 11.50 5.02
C CYS A 468 -1.41 11.95 3.54
N SER A 469 -2.37 12.81 3.19
CA SER A 469 -2.46 13.45 1.87
C SER A 469 -1.27 14.38 1.55
N TRP A 470 -0.46 14.76 2.54
CA TRP A 470 0.61 15.75 2.36
C TRP A 470 1.99 15.13 2.17
N CYS A 471 2.17 13.87 2.60
CA CYS A 471 3.36 13.06 2.34
C CYS A 471 3.60 12.89 0.82
N ALA A 472 2.51 12.88 0.05
CA ALA A 472 2.49 12.79 -1.41
C ALA A 472 2.83 14.09 -2.17
N VAL A 473 2.53 15.28 -1.61
CA VAL A 473 2.46 16.53 -2.42
C VAL A 473 3.65 17.46 -2.22
N GLU A 474 4.20 17.57 -1.01
CA GLU A 474 5.23 18.57 -0.66
C GLU A 474 6.44 17.97 0.10
N SER A 475 6.67 16.67 -0.05
CA SER A 475 7.97 16.09 0.28
C SER A 475 8.97 16.45 -0.82
N GLU A 476 10.01 17.24 -0.51
CA GLU A 476 11.16 17.45 -1.43
C GLU A 476 11.78 16.11 -1.87
N GLU A 477 11.62 15.04 -1.08
CA GLU A 477 12.04 13.68 -1.43
C GLU A 477 10.96 12.85 -2.11
N GLY A 478 9.68 13.23 -2.05
CA GLY A 478 8.65 12.69 -2.93
C GLY A 478 8.82 13.22 -4.36
N GLU A 479 9.13 14.51 -4.49
CA GLU A 479 9.47 15.13 -5.77
C GLU A 479 10.83 14.62 -6.30
N ARG A 480 11.83 14.37 -5.43
CA ARG A 480 13.07 13.68 -5.84
C ARG A 480 12.88 12.19 -6.13
N LEU A 481 12.01 11.46 -5.44
CA LEU A 481 11.69 10.07 -5.76
C LEU A 481 11.03 10.00 -7.14
N LEU A 482 10.04 10.86 -7.42
CA LEU A 482 9.46 11.00 -8.76
C LEU A 482 10.52 11.37 -9.81
N GLN A 483 11.42 12.31 -9.52
CA GLN A 483 12.50 12.69 -10.43
C GLN A 483 13.55 11.58 -10.62
N GLN A 484 13.89 10.80 -9.59
CA GLN A 484 14.80 9.66 -9.68
C GLN A 484 14.14 8.51 -10.44
N VAL A 485 12.94 8.08 -10.07
CA VAL A 485 12.19 7.03 -10.80
C VAL A 485 12.05 7.39 -12.28
N VAL A 486 11.71 8.64 -12.62
CA VAL A 486 11.65 9.10 -14.02
C VAL A 486 13.03 9.18 -14.69
N GLN A 487 14.12 9.48 -13.96
CA GLN A 487 15.48 9.46 -14.51
C GLN A 487 16.09 8.05 -14.62
N GLU A 488 15.61 7.07 -13.87
CA GLU A 488 16.12 5.70 -13.88
C GLU A 488 15.32 4.78 -14.81
N ALA A 489 13.99 4.97 -14.91
CA ALA A 489 13.14 4.29 -15.89
C ALA A 489 13.46 4.65 -17.36
N VAL A 490 14.24 5.71 -17.60
CA VAL A 490 14.65 6.17 -18.94
C VAL A 490 16.12 5.78 -19.26
N LYS A 491 16.83 5.10 -18.34
CA LYS A 491 18.17 4.54 -18.64
C LYS A 491 18.03 3.26 -19.46
N PRO A 492 18.57 3.17 -20.70
CA PRO A 492 18.67 1.89 -21.38
C PRO A 492 19.60 0.97 -20.57
N VAL A 493 19.13 -0.25 -20.26
CA VAL A 493 19.80 -1.17 -19.34
C VAL A 493 21.16 -1.63 -19.88
N SER A 494 22.23 -0.99 -19.43
CA SER A 494 23.61 -1.37 -19.72
C SER A 494 24.00 -2.57 -18.87
N ILE A 495 24.01 -3.78 -19.44
CA ILE A 495 24.29 -5.03 -18.71
C ILE A 495 25.74 -5.05 -18.20
N CYS A 496 25.96 -4.61 -16.97
CA CYS A 496 27.26 -4.65 -16.31
C CYS A 496 27.45 -5.98 -15.55
N LYS A 497 28.10 -6.96 -16.19
CA LYS A 497 28.48 -8.22 -15.54
C LYS A 497 29.53 -7.98 -14.44
N ARG A 498 29.09 -7.84 -13.19
CA ARG A 498 30.00 -8.04 -12.04
C ARG A 498 30.27 -9.53 -11.86
N GLY A 499 31.41 -10.00 -12.37
CA GLY A 499 31.95 -11.30 -11.96
C GLY A 499 32.26 -11.26 -10.46
N LYS A 500 31.84 -12.29 -9.72
CA LYS A 500 32.38 -12.54 -8.38
C LYS A 500 33.80 -13.07 -8.54
N GLY A 501 34.76 -12.48 -7.83
CA GLY A 501 36.04 -13.14 -7.61
C GLY A 501 35.86 -14.22 -6.56
N GLU A 502 36.16 -15.47 -6.91
CA GLU A 502 36.34 -16.55 -5.95
C GLU A 502 37.84 -16.75 -5.73
N GLU A 503 38.29 -16.73 -4.49
CA GLU A 503 39.68 -16.96 -4.13
C GLU A 503 40.02 -18.46 -4.26
N ILE A 504 40.46 -18.88 -5.45
CA ILE A 504 40.97 -20.24 -5.64
C ILE A 504 42.42 -20.31 -5.14
N SER A 505 42.61 -20.90 -3.97
CA SER A 505 43.91 -21.14 -3.36
C SER A 505 44.76 -22.10 -4.21
N PHE A 506 45.82 -21.61 -4.86
CA PHE A 506 46.82 -22.46 -5.53
C PHE A 506 48.11 -22.59 -4.73
N GLY A 507 48.34 -23.80 -4.21
CA GLY A 507 49.65 -24.21 -3.70
C GLY A 507 50.68 -24.32 -4.83
N ARG A 508 51.93 -24.01 -4.53
CA ARG A 508 53.02 -23.88 -5.52
C ARG A 508 54.01 -25.03 -5.41
N SER A 509 54.02 -25.97 -6.38
CA SER A 509 55.23 -26.71 -6.78
C SER A 509 55.04 -27.53 -8.07
N GLN A 510 56.04 -27.50 -8.96
CA GLN A 510 56.55 -28.62 -9.82
C GLN A 510 55.59 -29.36 -10.80
N THR A 511 55.96 -29.78 -12.03
CA THR A 511 57.12 -29.51 -12.92
C THR A 511 56.87 -30.08 -14.34
N LEU A 512 57.51 -29.47 -15.36
CA LEU A 512 58.03 -30.08 -16.61
C LEU A 512 57.07 -30.60 -17.73
N GLU A 513 57.70 -30.80 -18.90
CA GLU A 513 57.23 -31.37 -20.20
C GLU A 513 56.14 -30.53 -20.93
N GLU A 514 56.34 -29.92 -22.11
CA GLU A 514 57.04 -30.18 -23.40
C GLU A 514 56.17 -30.85 -24.50
N THR A 515 56.54 -30.60 -25.77
CA THR A 515 55.79 -30.76 -27.06
C THR A 515 54.77 -29.62 -27.35
N ALA A 516 54.76 -28.88 -28.48
CA ALA A 516 55.30 -29.01 -29.86
C ALA A 516 54.41 -29.86 -30.82
N ASP A 517 53.96 -29.39 -32.00
CA ASP A 517 53.98 -28.02 -32.59
C ASP A 517 52.54 -27.47 -32.85
N GLU A 518 51.97 -27.09 -34.02
CA GLU A 518 52.36 -27.07 -35.45
C GLU A 518 51.57 -25.92 -36.19
N MET A 519 51.76 -25.73 -37.50
CA MET A 519 51.19 -24.67 -38.38
C MET A 519 50.78 -25.34 -39.72
N ASP A 520 49.88 -24.91 -40.63
CA ASP A 520 49.46 -23.59 -41.14
C ASP A 520 48.15 -23.79 -42.01
N PRO A 521 47.87 -23.14 -43.17
CA PRO A 521 47.13 -21.87 -43.36
C PRO A 521 45.77 -21.96 -44.14
N GLU A 522 45.23 -20.78 -44.50
CA GLU A 522 44.18 -20.46 -45.52
C GLU A 522 42.70 -20.70 -45.12
N THR A 523 41.72 -19.86 -45.50
CA THR A 523 41.66 -18.70 -46.43
C THR A 523 41.13 -17.41 -45.75
N GLY A 524 41.34 -16.23 -46.37
CA GLY A 524 40.98 -14.91 -45.80
C GLY A 524 39.48 -14.62 -45.66
N THR A 525 39.06 -13.57 -44.93
CA THR A 525 39.37 -12.16 -45.27
C THR A 525 39.42 -11.25 -44.03
N GLN A 526 40.22 -10.18 -44.08
CA GLN A 526 40.49 -9.27 -42.95
C GLN A 526 39.41 -8.20 -42.69
N SER A 527 39.28 -7.78 -41.44
CA SER A 527 39.26 -6.35 -41.08
C SER A 527 39.95 -6.14 -39.72
N VAL A 528 40.47 -4.93 -39.46
CA VAL A 528 41.45 -4.66 -38.39
C VAL A 528 40.85 -3.81 -37.27
N VAL A 529 41.01 -4.26 -36.01
CA VAL A 529 40.88 -3.40 -34.82
C VAL A 529 41.97 -3.75 -33.80
N VAL A 530 42.81 -2.77 -33.48
CA VAL A 530 43.75 -2.74 -32.34
C VAL A 530 43.83 -1.26 -31.87
N PRO A 531 44.21 -0.94 -30.62
CA PRO A 531 43.28 -0.19 -29.78
C PRO A 531 43.80 1.17 -29.27
N LEU A 532 42.86 2.06 -28.89
CA LEU A 532 43.07 3.08 -27.87
C LEU A 532 42.16 2.70 -26.68
N VAL A 533 42.68 2.35 -25.50
CA VAL A 533 43.41 3.21 -24.55
C VAL A 533 42.48 4.28 -23.98
N GLU A 534 41.98 4.02 -22.78
CA GLU A 534 41.28 5.00 -21.95
C GLU A 534 42.21 6.17 -21.60
N THR A 535 41.67 7.38 -21.46
CA THR A 535 42.40 8.49 -20.87
C THR A 535 41.46 9.30 -19.99
N VAL A 536 41.68 9.22 -18.68
CA VAL A 536 40.96 10.02 -17.68
C VAL A 536 41.37 11.47 -17.82
N VAL A 537 40.41 12.37 -18.07
CA VAL A 537 40.61 13.82 -17.98
C VAL A 537 39.53 14.45 -17.13
N THR A 538 39.86 14.72 -15.87
CA THR A 538 39.10 15.66 -15.03
C THR A 538 39.29 17.08 -15.58
N GLY A 539 38.24 17.67 -16.16
CA GLY A 539 38.31 18.97 -16.81
C GLY A 539 37.27 19.97 -16.31
N VAL A 540 37.72 20.99 -15.56
CA VAL A 540 36.90 22.16 -15.22
C VAL A 540 36.65 22.99 -16.49
N PHE A 541 35.41 23.40 -16.75
CA PHE A 541 35.09 24.31 -17.86
C PHE A 541 34.44 25.62 -17.41
N GLN A 542 34.93 26.72 -17.98
CA GLN A 542 34.45 28.08 -17.73
C GLN A 542 33.22 28.39 -18.58
N TRP A 543 32.36 29.28 -18.07
CA TRP A 543 31.32 29.93 -18.87
C TRP A 543 31.93 30.82 -19.95
N ARG A 544 31.43 30.70 -21.18
CA ARG A 544 31.57 31.71 -22.25
C ARG A 544 30.24 31.93 -22.95
N SER A 545 29.85 33.18 -23.10
CA SER A 545 28.59 33.58 -23.74
C SER A 545 28.61 33.33 -25.25
N VAL A 546 27.48 32.92 -25.81
CA VAL A 546 27.23 32.90 -27.26
C VAL A 546 26.01 33.78 -27.55
N THR A 547 26.16 34.71 -28.50
CA THR A 547 25.10 35.65 -28.91
C THR A 547 24.54 35.23 -30.26
N LEU A 548 23.23 35.00 -30.35
CA LEU A 548 22.54 34.70 -31.61
C LEU A 548 21.59 35.84 -32.00
N LYS A 549 21.64 36.24 -33.27
CA LYS A 549 20.69 37.17 -33.90
C LYS A 549 19.62 36.35 -34.64
N CYS A 550 18.35 36.71 -34.48
CA CYS A 550 17.27 36.25 -35.37
C CYS A 550 16.87 37.37 -36.35
N HIS A 551 16.55 36.98 -37.59
CA HIS A 551 16.02 37.88 -38.62
C HIS A 551 14.49 37.83 -38.68
N SER A 552 13.88 38.87 -39.26
CA SER A 552 12.45 39.16 -39.19
C SER A 552 11.62 38.72 -40.40
N LEU A 553 10.56 37.95 -40.13
CA LEU A 553 9.26 37.89 -40.83
C LEU A 553 8.19 37.55 -39.75
N GLY A 554 6.90 37.90 -39.88
CA GLY A 554 6.18 38.63 -40.93
C GLY A 554 4.75 38.99 -40.48
N HIS A 555 3.88 39.33 -41.44
CA HIS A 555 2.46 39.72 -41.23
C HIS A 555 1.56 39.14 -42.35
N PRO A 556 0.21 39.14 -42.27
CA PRO A 556 -0.68 39.76 -41.24
C PRO A 556 -1.75 38.81 -40.63
N VAL A 557 -2.55 39.34 -39.69
CA VAL A 557 -3.78 38.74 -39.15
C VAL A 557 -4.98 39.68 -39.39
N ARG A 558 -6.21 39.17 -39.51
CA ARG A 558 -7.44 39.95 -39.74
C ARG A 558 -8.31 40.09 -38.46
N HIS A 559 -8.71 41.34 -38.15
CA HIS A 559 -10.09 41.81 -37.89
C HIS A 559 -11.25 40.79 -37.81
N LEU A 560 -12.28 40.86 -36.94
CA LEU A 560 -12.70 41.69 -35.78
C LEU A 560 -13.54 40.78 -34.80
N LYS A 561 -14.34 41.17 -33.77
CA LYS A 561 -14.73 42.44 -33.09
C LYS A 561 -15.27 42.13 -31.67
N CYS A 562 -15.21 43.09 -30.73
CA CYS A 562 -16.11 43.23 -29.58
C CYS A 562 -16.52 44.71 -29.41
N GLY A 563 -17.56 45.02 -28.63
CA GLY A 563 -18.04 46.39 -28.43
C GLY A 563 -18.73 46.65 -27.08
N ASP A 564 -18.47 47.86 -26.57
CA ASP A 564 -19.29 48.76 -25.74
C ASP A 564 -19.93 48.27 -24.42
N GLY A 565 -19.59 48.97 -23.31
CA GLY A 565 -20.10 48.68 -21.96
C GLY A 565 -19.55 49.57 -20.84
N PHE A 566 -19.57 50.89 -20.99
CA PHE A 566 -19.25 51.89 -19.93
C PHE A 566 -20.53 52.23 -19.11
N PRO A 567 -20.47 52.84 -17.88
CA PRO A 567 -19.50 53.86 -17.46
C PRO A 567 -18.84 53.69 -16.07
N CYS A 568 -17.79 54.49 -15.82
CA CYS A 568 -17.26 54.79 -14.48
C CYS A 568 -17.29 56.31 -14.25
N HIS A 569 -17.57 56.73 -13.01
CA HIS A 569 -17.50 58.13 -12.58
C HIS A 569 -16.08 58.49 -12.09
N LYS A 570 -15.72 59.78 -12.18
CA LYS A 570 -14.49 60.35 -11.61
C LYS A 570 -14.73 60.83 -10.18
N ASP A 571 -13.66 61.03 -9.39
CA ASP A 571 -13.22 62.40 -9.07
C ASP A 571 -11.81 62.47 -8.45
N ASN A 572 -11.32 63.69 -8.20
CA ASN A 572 -9.92 64.07 -7.97
C ASN A 572 -9.60 64.52 -6.52
N ASN A 573 -8.30 64.81 -6.28
CA ASN A 573 -7.65 65.50 -5.13
C ASN A 573 -6.93 64.57 -4.12
N GLY A 574 -5.73 64.87 -3.61
CA GLY A 574 -4.74 65.89 -4.02
C GLY A 574 -3.67 66.24 -2.94
N ILE A 575 -2.50 66.76 -3.39
CA ILE A 575 -1.60 67.72 -2.70
C ILE A 575 -0.52 67.21 -1.67
N LYS A 576 0.76 67.47 -2.04
CA LYS A 576 2.00 67.78 -1.26
C LYS A 576 2.91 66.70 -0.64
N LEU A 577 4.18 67.13 -0.48
CA LEU A 577 5.36 66.44 0.04
C LEU A 577 5.77 66.96 1.43
N LEU A 578 6.37 66.10 2.27
CA LEU A 578 7.69 66.26 2.94
C LEU A 578 7.81 65.39 4.20
N GLY A 579 8.86 64.57 4.31
CA GLY A 579 9.19 63.84 5.55
C GLY A 579 10.29 62.79 5.39
N LYS A 580 11.26 62.77 6.31
CA LYS A 580 12.24 61.67 6.52
C LYS A 580 11.57 60.57 7.40
N THR A 581 12.06 59.35 7.58
CA THR A 581 13.40 58.74 7.39
C THR A 581 13.27 57.21 7.23
N ASP A 582 14.33 56.54 6.77
CA ASP A 582 14.69 55.11 6.94
C ASP A 582 13.71 53.98 6.59
N GLY A 583 14.14 53.09 5.68
CA GLY A 583 13.46 51.82 5.38
C GLY A 583 14.23 50.96 4.37
N LYS A 584 14.28 49.63 4.57
CA LYS A 584 14.94 48.67 3.67
C LYS A 584 14.01 48.25 2.51
N THR A 585 14.57 48.04 1.32
CA THR A 585 14.00 47.14 0.28
C THR A 585 15.08 46.66 -0.70
N GLN A 586 14.86 45.49 -1.30
CA GLN A 586 15.68 44.92 -2.39
C GLN A 586 14.91 44.95 -3.71
N ASN A 587 15.62 45.02 -4.85
CA ASN A 587 15.02 45.03 -6.19
C ASN A 587 14.57 43.62 -6.65
N PRO A 588 13.32 43.44 -7.13
CA PRO A 588 12.86 42.20 -7.75
C PRO A 588 12.86 42.30 -9.28
N LEU A 589 13.97 41.95 -9.94
CA LEU A 589 14.06 41.87 -11.41
C LEU A 589 14.78 40.62 -11.96
N GLY A 590 15.12 39.65 -11.09
CA GLY A 590 15.84 38.42 -11.48
C GLY A 590 14.96 37.18 -11.69
N PHE A 591 13.67 37.23 -11.37
CA PHE A 591 12.85 36.01 -11.17
C PHE A 591 12.06 35.56 -12.41
N GLU A 592 11.57 36.49 -13.24
CA GLU A 592 10.66 36.14 -14.35
C GLU A 592 11.37 35.41 -15.50
N MET A 593 12.63 35.75 -15.79
CA MET A 593 13.41 35.09 -16.86
C MET A 593 13.59 33.58 -16.65
N PHE A 594 13.68 33.12 -15.39
CA PHE A 594 13.78 31.69 -15.10
C PHE A 594 12.46 30.95 -15.38
N HIS A 595 11.32 31.56 -15.06
CA HIS A 595 10.00 30.96 -15.31
C HIS A 595 9.74 30.74 -16.81
N THR A 596 10.04 31.72 -17.66
CA THR A 596 9.76 31.62 -19.10
C THR A 596 10.61 30.53 -19.78
N LEU A 597 11.87 30.37 -19.38
CA LEU A 597 12.75 29.34 -19.94
C LEU A 597 12.34 27.93 -19.48
N PHE A 598 11.90 27.79 -18.23
CA PHE A 598 11.42 26.52 -17.67
C PHE A 598 10.11 26.07 -18.36
N LEU A 599 9.18 26.99 -18.62
CA LEU A 599 7.96 26.72 -19.39
C LEU A 599 8.23 26.25 -20.82
N LEU A 600 9.27 26.79 -21.49
CA LEU A 600 9.66 26.35 -22.84
C LEU A 600 10.26 24.93 -22.88
N LEU A 601 11.03 24.56 -21.86
CA LEU A 601 11.54 23.19 -21.69
C LEU A 601 10.40 22.21 -21.33
N TRP A 602 9.48 22.63 -20.46
CA TRP A 602 8.32 21.82 -20.07
C TRP A 602 7.39 21.54 -21.27
N LEU A 603 7.08 22.56 -22.08
CA LEU A 603 6.24 22.43 -23.28
C LEU A 603 6.89 21.60 -24.41
N THR A 604 8.22 21.48 -24.44
CA THR A 604 8.91 20.58 -25.40
C THR A 604 8.94 19.14 -24.91
N HIS A 605 9.10 18.89 -23.61
CA HIS A 605 8.99 17.54 -23.02
C HIS A 605 7.57 16.97 -23.07
N ALA A 606 6.55 17.79 -22.81
CA ALA A 606 5.14 17.37 -22.80
C ALA A 606 4.69 16.77 -24.16
N LYS A 607 5.21 17.29 -25.27
CA LYS A 607 4.93 16.76 -26.62
C LYS A 607 5.58 15.41 -26.93
N VAL A 608 6.63 15.03 -26.21
CA VAL A 608 7.23 13.68 -26.33
C VAL A 608 6.39 12.67 -25.55
N CYS A 609 5.92 13.02 -24.35
CA CYS A 609 5.08 12.15 -23.53
C CYS A 609 3.71 11.88 -24.19
N GLN A 610 3.14 12.86 -24.90
CA GLN A 610 1.91 12.68 -25.68
C GLN A 610 2.02 11.71 -26.87
N ALA A 611 3.22 11.24 -27.22
CA ALA A 611 3.41 10.21 -28.24
C ALA A 611 3.36 8.77 -27.69
N ALA A 612 3.32 8.59 -26.36
CA ALA A 612 3.34 7.27 -25.70
C ALA A 612 1.95 6.76 -25.26
N PHE A 613 0.94 7.64 -25.17
CA PHE A 613 -0.41 7.29 -24.68
C PHE A 613 -1.50 7.93 -25.55
N PRO A 614 -2.34 7.14 -26.26
CA PRO A 614 -3.52 7.65 -26.93
C PRO A 614 -4.57 8.12 -25.91
N SER A 615 -4.98 9.40 -25.99
CA SER A 615 -6.11 9.91 -25.21
C SER A 615 -7.42 9.34 -25.76
N ILE A 616 -8.14 8.54 -24.95
CA ILE A 616 -9.45 7.98 -25.31
C ILE A 616 -10.53 8.58 -24.39
N HIS A 617 -11.25 9.58 -24.90
CA HIS A 617 -12.56 9.99 -24.37
C HIS A 617 -13.67 9.33 -25.19
N PRO A 618 -14.49 8.42 -24.62
CA PRO A 618 -15.69 7.93 -25.28
C PRO A 618 -16.84 8.94 -25.14
N SER A 619 -17.07 9.76 -26.17
CA SER A 619 -18.24 10.64 -26.26
C SER A 619 -19.00 10.39 -27.57
N ILE A 620 -19.88 9.38 -27.57
CA ILE A 620 -20.63 8.96 -28.77
C ILE A 620 -22.13 8.82 -28.46
N HIS A 621 -22.96 9.59 -29.17
CA HIS A 621 -24.39 9.32 -29.30
C HIS A 621 -24.63 8.11 -30.23
N PRO A 622 -25.40 7.09 -29.84
CA PRO A 622 -25.86 6.06 -30.76
C PRO A 622 -27.15 6.50 -31.48
N SER A 623 -27.05 6.82 -32.77
CA SER A 623 -28.21 7.17 -33.59
C SER A 623 -28.64 6.03 -34.53
N ILE A 624 -29.76 5.39 -34.17
CA ILE A 624 -30.76 4.78 -35.08
C ILE A 624 -30.29 3.64 -36.04
N HIS A 625 -30.45 2.37 -35.63
CA HIS A 625 -31.52 1.47 -36.14
C HIS A 625 -31.32 -0.01 -35.72
N PRO A 626 -32.31 -0.66 -35.09
CA PRO A 626 -32.45 -2.11 -35.07
C PRO A 626 -33.49 -2.60 -36.09
N SER A 627 -33.20 -3.73 -36.75
CA SER A 627 -34.18 -4.64 -37.35
C SER A 627 -34.23 -5.91 -36.49
N ILE A 628 -35.36 -6.41 -35.94
CA ILE A 628 -36.70 -6.67 -36.52
C ILE A 628 -36.60 -7.75 -37.61
N HIS A 629 -37.12 -8.98 -37.45
CA HIS A 629 -38.03 -9.57 -36.43
C HIS A 629 -37.74 -11.08 -36.19
N PRO A 630 -38.35 -11.72 -35.16
CA PRO A 630 -38.17 -13.15 -34.86
C PRO A 630 -39.21 -14.04 -35.56
N SER A 631 -39.17 -15.34 -35.30
CA SER A 631 -40.30 -16.27 -35.52
C SER A 631 -40.65 -17.02 -34.24
N ILE A 632 -41.95 -17.05 -33.93
CA ILE A 632 -42.56 -17.77 -32.80
C ILE A 632 -43.54 -18.77 -33.41
N HIS A 633 -43.64 -19.99 -32.86
CA HIS A 633 -44.92 -20.70 -32.82
C HIS A 633 -45.02 -21.63 -31.59
N PRO A 634 -46.09 -21.56 -30.79
CA PRO A 634 -46.30 -22.43 -29.64
C PRO A 634 -47.07 -23.71 -30.03
N SER A 635 -47.23 -24.63 -29.09
CA SER A 635 -48.20 -25.73 -29.17
C SER A 635 -48.81 -25.99 -27.80
N ILE A 636 -50.15 -26.00 -27.73
CA ILE A 636 -50.93 -26.25 -26.52
C ILE A 636 -51.87 -27.41 -26.82
N HIS A 637 -51.94 -28.41 -25.94
CA HIS A 637 -53.12 -29.26 -25.80
C HIS A 637 -53.33 -29.63 -24.32
N PRO A 638 -54.59 -29.61 -23.82
CA PRO A 638 -54.90 -29.90 -22.42
C PRO A 638 -55.35 -31.35 -22.20
N LEU A 639 -55.24 -31.83 -20.96
CA LEU A 639 -56.02 -32.96 -20.44
C LEU A 639 -56.19 -32.79 -18.92
N ALA A 640 -57.29 -33.30 -18.36
CA ALA A 640 -57.64 -33.14 -16.95
C ALA A 640 -58.33 -34.40 -16.41
N SER A 641 -58.11 -34.75 -15.13
CA SER A 641 -59.17 -35.12 -14.16
C SER A 641 -58.63 -35.66 -12.81
N GLN A 642 -59.40 -35.35 -11.75
CA GLN A 642 -59.64 -36.11 -10.50
C GLN A 642 -58.51 -36.27 -9.43
N ASP A 643 -58.65 -35.43 -8.39
CA ASP A 643 -58.32 -35.64 -6.96
C ASP A 643 -59.23 -36.74 -6.34
N PRO A 644 -58.93 -37.37 -5.17
CA PRO A 644 -58.98 -36.66 -3.87
C PRO A 644 -57.98 -37.11 -2.75
N HIS A 645 -57.43 -36.10 -2.04
CA HIS A 645 -57.39 -35.87 -0.55
C HIS A 645 -57.31 -37.04 0.48
N PRO A 646 -56.73 -36.86 1.70
CA PRO A 646 -56.60 -35.59 2.47
C PRO A 646 -55.22 -35.30 3.11
N ALA A 647 -55.12 -34.15 3.81
CA ALA A 647 -53.92 -33.62 4.51
C ALA A 647 -53.84 -33.98 6.01
N PRO A 648 -52.79 -33.52 6.75
CA PRO A 648 -53.07 -32.37 7.64
C PRO A 648 -51.97 -31.29 7.80
N ALA A 649 -52.42 -30.03 7.75
CA ALA A 649 -52.00 -28.82 8.48
C ALA A 649 -50.55 -28.60 8.98
N ALA A 650 -49.96 -27.48 8.53
CA ALA A 650 -49.06 -26.62 9.32
C ALA A 650 -49.44 -25.13 9.12
N ARG A 651 -49.20 -24.28 10.13
CA ARG A 651 -49.79 -22.92 10.21
C ARG A 651 -49.07 -21.88 9.35
N SER A 652 -49.83 -20.95 8.78
CA SER A 652 -49.31 -19.67 8.27
C SER A 652 -49.26 -18.62 9.40
N VAL A 653 -48.34 -17.65 9.27
CA VAL A 653 -48.30 -16.43 10.07
C VAL A 653 -48.15 -15.25 9.11
N ARG A 654 -49.12 -14.33 9.10
CA ARG A 654 -48.93 -12.98 8.53
C ARG A 654 -48.25 -12.12 9.59
N PHE A 655 -47.27 -11.33 9.19
CA PHE A 655 -46.96 -10.07 9.87
C PHE A 655 -47.31 -8.93 8.93
N ASP A 656 -48.05 -7.96 9.46
CA ASP A 656 -48.48 -6.76 8.74
C ASP A 656 -47.60 -5.55 9.10
N LYS A 657 -47.76 -4.46 8.35
CA LYS A 657 -46.86 -3.31 8.37
C LYS A 657 -46.90 -2.54 9.70
N HIS A 658 -45.73 -2.27 10.28
CA HIS A 658 -45.21 -0.89 10.44
C HIS A 658 -43.92 -0.83 11.28
N CYS A 659 -42.86 -0.27 10.71
CA CYS A 659 -41.87 0.51 11.45
C CYS A 659 -41.36 1.64 10.56
N LYS A 660 -41.21 2.84 11.12
CA LYS A 660 -40.51 3.96 10.46
C LYS A 660 -39.03 3.82 10.77
N LEU A 661 -38.20 3.71 9.74
CA LEU A 661 -36.77 4.01 9.87
C LEU A 661 -36.61 5.53 9.77
N ASN A 662 -36.30 6.16 10.91
CA ASN A 662 -35.53 7.38 10.91
C ASN A 662 -34.06 6.95 11.05
N LEU A 663 -33.22 7.39 10.13
CA LEU A 663 -31.76 7.47 10.23
C LEU A 663 -31.39 8.93 9.91
#